data_AF-A0A959XWA6-F1
#
_entry.id   AF-A0A959XWA6-F1
#
_cell.length_a   1.000
_cell.length_b   1.000
_cell.length_c   1.000
_cell.angle_alpha   90.00
_cell.angle_beta   90.00
_cell.angle_gamma   90.00
#
_symmetry.space_group_name_H-M   'P 1'
#
loop_
_entity.id
_entity.type
_entity.pdbx_description
1 polymer ?
#
loop_
_entity_poly.entity_id
_entity_poly.type
_entity_poly.pdbx_seq_one_letter_code
_entity_poly.pdbx_strand_id
1 'polypeptide(L)'
;MAHIRINLLLRSLSFCFTLLIGLAASAQVDNVYVYGTVKDYNTSKKLDGITVNVLKDGVQYASVVTSANGKYEFNLDFGHEYKIVFGKVGMVGKNVSIDTKDIPEEQRVGGVAMNVEMTLFQDIPGIDYSILQKPIGKSKFDPATGTLAWDLAYTEQMRAELNRLQKEYDERKKREANADEAFNKLMEQGNAAMGAKDFKKAVQAFTDALGLKAGDPIATARLSDAKIKLGELEAAAQKEKQYADLIKEADVLFGKKTYEEAKAKYLAASQVKEQEAYPKQKVKECDTFIAELAAKAEADRKAKELNDKFNAAVAAGDAAFKAAKYEEARVKFTEAAGLKPDDKYPPQQLAAIAAKLDELAKKAEEEKKAKELEANYQAAIKAADAAFKGAKYEEARTKYNEALGIKPKEKYPTDQLAAIDKKLAELAAQAEAEKKAQELEASYQAAIKAADAAFKGAQYDEARTKYNEALAVKPKEKYPTDQLAAIDKKLTELAAKAEADKKAKELDAAYLAAIADADAAFRTEDFDNAKKKYNEALGLKPKEKYPADQLTAITKALADKAKKAEEERLAAERDAKFQALVDKAEELFGKEQYPESKAKFQEALVVKPGEARPKERIVEIDAKLAELARQAEAKRKQEELDARYATLIASADKQFDGKKYAEALNDYKDASQLKPTEPYPQERMAAINQLLDAKAKEQAEKERLEREKADKEKRYNEFIATADKEFKAKNYAAATSGYTSALEVKPGEKHPTDRLAEIEALLAAQAEADRLKAEQDAAERARLGEEARRKAEADSIKAAKEAAERARLEAEKRNKDQAAAELQSRYDDAVRSADAAFKERAWEA
;
A
#
# COMPACT_ATOMS: atom_id res chain seq x y z
N MET A 1 1.49 -24.22 -69.30
CA MET A 1 1.79 -25.68 -69.34
C MET A 1 1.18 -26.31 -68.11
N ALA A 2 0.65 -27.54 -68.28
CA ALA A 2 -0.03 -28.40 -67.31
C ALA A 2 -1.50 -28.04 -66.99
N HIS A 3 -2.37 -28.75 -67.70
CA HIS A 3 -3.81 -28.95 -67.53
C HIS A 3 -4.16 -29.66 -66.22
N ILE A 4 -5.43 -29.54 -65.78
CA ILE A 4 -6.35 -30.67 -65.56
C ILE A 4 -7.79 -30.13 -65.66
N ARG A 5 -8.57 -30.74 -66.56
CA ARG A 5 -10.05 -30.70 -66.65
C ARG A 5 -10.61 -31.82 -65.77
N ILE A 6 -11.87 -31.73 -65.31
CA ILE A 6 -12.84 -32.85 -65.36
C ILE A 6 -14.29 -32.35 -65.18
N ASN A 7 -15.15 -33.07 -65.90
CA ASN A 7 -16.55 -32.95 -66.32
C ASN A 7 -17.68 -32.89 -65.26
N LEU A 8 -18.78 -32.26 -65.71
CA LEU A 8 -20.19 -32.72 -65.78
C LEU A 8 -20.63 -33.93 -64.91
N LEU A 9 -21.80 -33.81 -64.26
CA LEU A 9 -22.98 -34.67 -64.52
C LEU A 9 -24.24 -34.25 -63.75
N LEU A 10 -25.37 -34.50 -64.42
CA LEU A 10 -26.78 -34.31 -64.07
C LEU A 10 -27.19 -34.87 -62.69
N ARG A 11 -28.28 -34.32 -62.13
CA ARG A 11 -29.50 -35.10 -61.85
C ARG A 11 -30.73 -34.25 -61.54
N SER A 12 -31.74 -34.44 -62.39
CA SER A 12 -33.14 -34.12 -62.18
C SER A 12 -33.70 -34.83 -60.94
N LEU A 13 -34.54 -34.14 -60.17
CA LEU A 13 -35.62 -34.79 -59.43
C LEU A 13 -36.88 -33.93 -59.56
N SER A 14 -37.80 -34.40 -60.40
CA SER A 14 -39.20 -34.01 -60.36
C SER A 14 -39.78 -34.35 -59.00
N PHE A 15 -40.42 -33.38 -58.35
CA PHE A 15 -41.48 -33.68 -57.39
C PHE A 15 -42.71 -32.87 -57.78
N CYS A 16 -43.60 -33.53 -58.49
CA CYS A 16 -44.95 -33.07 -58.76
C CYS A 16 -45.68 -32.91 -57.42
N PHE A 17 -46.00 -31.68 -57.03
CA PHE A 17 -47.09 -31.43 -56.10
C PHE A 17 -48.22 -30.80 -56.90
N THR A 18 -49.22 -31.62 -57.20
CA THR A 18 -50.51 -31.24 -57.75
C THR A 18 -51.16 -30.18 -56.86
N LEU A 19 -51.26 -28.95 -57.35
CA LEU A 19 -52.15 -27.94 -56.78
C LEU A 19 -53.48 -28.00 -57.52
N LEU A 20 -54.51 -28.45 -56.79
CA LEU A 20 -55.90 -28.37 -57.17
C LEU A 20 -56.26 -26.90 -57.45
N ILE A 21 -56.78 -26.62 -58.64
CA ILE A 21 -57.35 -25.33 -59.02
C ILE A 21 -58.64 -25.14 -58.21
N GLY A 22 -58.56 -24.33 -57.16
CA GLY A 22 -59.71 -23.61 -56.62
C GLY A 22 -59.77 -22.25 -57.32
N LEU A 23 -60.82 -22.03 -58.10
CA LEU A 23 -61.15 -20.71 -58.67
C LEU A 23 -61.32 -19.70 -57.53
N ALA A 24 -60.30 -18.88 -57.31
CA ALA A 24 -60.48 -17.53 -56.82
C ALA A 24 -60.35 -16.62 -58.05
N ALA A 25 -61.44 -15.96 -58.43
CA ALA A 25 -61.42 -14.87 -59.39
C ALA A 25 -60.41 -13.83 -58.90
N SER A 26 -59.22 -13.83 -59.49
CA SER A 26 -58.25 -12.76 -59.29
C SER A 26 -58.80 -11.59 -60.07
N ALA A 27 -59.35 -10.59 -59.37
CA ALA A 27 -59.49 -9.27 -59.96
C ALA A 27 -58.11 -8.88 -60.47
N GLN A 28 -57.98 -8.72 -61.79
CA GLN A 28 -56.76 -8.21 -62.41
C GLN A 28 -56.61 -6.77 -61.92
N VAL A 29 -55.74 -6.55 -60.93
CA VAL A 29 -55.55 -5.23 -60.33
C VAL A 29 -54.53 -4.49 -61.18
N ASP A 30 -55.01 -3.56 -62.00
CA ASP A 30 -54.15 -2.66 -62.78
C ASP A 30 -53.50 -1.65 -61.81
N ASN A 31 -52.31 -1.98 -61.30
CA ASN A 31 -51.52 -1.13 -60.39
C ASN A 31 -50.01 -1.20 -60.70
N VAL A 32 -49.23 -0.37 -60.00
CA VAL A 32 -47.77 -0.48 -59.97
C VAL A 32 -47.34 -1.25 -58.73
N TYR A 33 -46.89 -2.49 -58.87
CA TYR A 33 -46.36 -3.33 -57.80
C TYR A 33 -44.89 -3.00 -57.53
N VAL A 34 -44.60 -2.43 -56.36
CA VAL A 34 -43.25 -2.07 -55.93
C VAL A 34 -42.77 -3.05 -54.87
N TYR A 35 -41.57 -3.60 -55.07
CA TYR A 35 -40.94 -4.51 -54.13
C TYR A 35 -39.44 -4.27 -54.05
N GLY A 36 -38.79 -4.74 -52.99
CA GLY A 36 -37.34 -4.68 -52.87
C GLY A 36 -36.79 -5.15 -51.54
N THR A 37 -35.49 -4.98 -51.33
CA THR A 37 -34.81 -5.29 -50.06
C THR A 37 -34.10 -4.05 -49.51
N VAL A 38 -34.16 -3.87 -48.19
CA VAL A 38 -33.35 -2.87 -47.47
C VAL A 38 -32.14 -3.56 -46.82
N LYS A 39 -30.94 -3.04 -47.06
CA LYS A 39 -29.68 -3.57 -46.50
C LYS A 39 -28.87 -2.48 -45.79
N ASP A 40 -28.02 -2.89 -44.87
CA ASP A 40 -26.99 -2.04 -44.31
C ASP A 40 -25.92 -1.79 -45.37
N TYR A 41 -25.57 -0.52 -45.56
CA TYR A 41 -24.65 -0.10 -46.60
C TYR A 41 -23.25 -0.73 -46.42
N ASN A 42 -22.74 -0.76 -45.19
CA ASN A 42 -21.36 -1.17 -44.93
C ASN A 42 -21.22 -2.70 -44.91
N THR A 43 -22.18 -3.39 -44.31
CA THR A 43 -22.11 -4.83 -44.07
C THR A 43 -22.89 -5.64 -45.11
N SER A 44 -23.68 -4.98 -45.96
CA SER A 44 -24.64 -5.62 -46.89
C SER A 44 -25.67 -6.53 -46.18
N LYS A 45 -25.75 -6.48 -44.85
CA LYS A 45 -26.70 -7.27 -44.05
C LYS A 45 -28.11 -6.78 -44.32
N LYS A 46 -29.05 -7.71 -44.56
CA LYS A 46 -30.48 -7.40 -44.70
C LYS A 46 -31.02 -6.79 -43.40
N LEU A 47 -31.79 -5.71 -43.50
CA LEU A 47 -32.25 -4.94 -42.35
C LEU A 47 -33.72 -5.21 -42.03
N ASP A 48 -33.95 -5.74 -40.83
CA ASP A 48 -35.28 -5.97 -40.26
C ASP A 48 -35.79 -4.72 -39.52
N GLY A 49 -37.11 -4.53 -39.54
CA GLY A 49 -37.77 -3.45 -38.80
C GLY A 49 -37.52 -2.05 -39.39
N ILE A 50 -37.21 -1.93 -40.68
CA ILE A 50 -37.16 -0.63 -41.37
C ILE A 50 -38.58 -0.24 -41.76
N THR A 51 -39.01 0.96 -41.40
CA THR A 51 -40.29 1.50 -41.82
C THR A 51 -40.16 2.08 -43.23
N VAL A 52 -41.06 1.67 -44.12
CA VAL A 52 -41.19 2.16 -45.49
C VAL A 52 -42.53 2.89 -45.61
N ASN A 53 -42.48 4.21 -45.50
CA ASN A 53 -43.65 5.09 -45.59
C ASN A 53 -43.87 5.53 -47.04
N VAL A 54 -45.08 5.33 -47.54
CA VAL A 54 -45.51 5.69 -48.90
C VAL A 54 -46.43 6.90 -48.80
N LEU A 55 -46.06 8.01 -49.43
CA LEU A 55 -46.89 9.22 -49.54
C LEU A 55 -47.41 9.34 -50.97
N LYS A 56 -48.72 9.46 -51.16
CA LYS A 56 -49.43 9.69 -52.41
C LYS A 56 -49.85 11.16 -52.48
N ASP A 57 -49.35 11.90 -53.47
CA ASP A 57 -49.59 13.34 -53.63
C ASP A 57 -49.34 14.15 -52.33
N GLY A 58 -48.33 13.72 -51.56
CA GLY A 58 -47.95 14.34 -50.29
C GLY A 58 -48.71 13.86 -49.05
N VAL A 59 -49.74 13.02 -49.18
CA VAL A 59 -50.51 12.45 -48.07
C VAL A 59 -50.09 11.00 -47.82
N GLN A 60 -50.00 10.56 -46.56
CA GLN A 60 -49.65 9.17 -46.24
C GLN A 60 -50.68 8.20 -46.83
N TYR A 61 -50.20 7.25 -47.63
CA TYR A 61 -50.99 6.27 -48.37
C TYR A 61 -50.83 4.86 -47.81
N ALA A 62 -49.59 4.44 -47.57
CA ALA A 62 -49.27 3.14 -46.99
C ALA A 62 -48.04 3.23 -46.09
N SER A 63 -47.89 2.26 -45.19
CA SER A 63 -46.69 2.09 -44.38
C SER A 63 -46.47 0.59 -44.19
N VAL A 64 -45.30 0.10 -44.59
CA VAL A 64 -44.90 -1.29 -44.39
C VAL A 64 -43.60 -1.36 -43.61
N VAL A 65 -43.36 -2.48 -42.96
CA VAL A 65 -42.11 -2.74 -42.22
C VAL A 65 -41.38 -3.87 -42.92
N THR A 66 -40.06 -3.75 -43.10
CA THR A 66 -39.27 -4.81 -43.70
C THR A 66 -39.31 -6.08 -42.85
N SER A 67 -39.37 -7.24 -43.50
CA SER A 67 -39.25 -8.54 -42.84
C SER A 67 -37.83 -8.80 -42.31
N ALA A 68 -37.64 -9.90 -41.57
CA ALA A 68 -36.32 -10.39 -41.15
C ALA A 68 -35.30 -10.56 -42.30
N ASN A 69 -35.80 -10.73 -43.53
CA ASN A 69 -34.99 -10.81 -44.75
C ASN A 69 -34.79 -9.47 -45.46
N GLY A 70 -35.17 -8.36 -44.82
CA GLY A 70 -35.10 -7.01 -45.36
C GLY A 70 -36.11 -6.70 -46.46
N LYS A 71 -37.00 -7.64 -46.80
CA LYS A 71 -37.94 -7.49 -47.92
C LYS A 71 -39.12 -6.60 -47.56
N TYR A 72 -39.59 -5.83 -48.53
CA TYR A 72 -40.83 -5.06 -48.47
C TYR A 72 -41.55 -5.08 -49.83
N GLU A 73 -42.85 -4.86 -49.82
CA GLU A 73 -43.69 -4.74 -51.03
C GLU A 73 -44.95 -3.92 -50.76
N PHE A 74 -45.47 -3.24 -51.79
CA PHE A 74 -46.75 -2.53 -51.79
C PHE A 74 -47.21 -2.23 -53.23
N ASN A 75 -48.49 -1.88 -53.39
CA ASN A 75 -49.05 -1.47 -54.67
C ASN A 75 -49.30 0.05 -54.70
N LEU A 76 -49.08 0.68 -55.86
CA LEU A 76 -49.35 2.08 -56.11
C LEU A 76 -50.42 2.20 -57.21
N ASP A 77 -51.37 3.10 -57.05
CA ASP A 77 -52.36 3.40 -58.08
C ASP A 77 -51.72 4.21 -59.23
N PHE A 78 -52.21 4.03 -60.45
CA PHE A 78 -51.88 4.89 -61.59
C PHE A 78 -52.41 6.32 -61.42
N GLY A 79 -51.80 7.30 -62.09
CA GLY A 79 -52.31 8.68 -62.10
C GLY A 79 -51.79 9.59 -60.99
N HIS A 80 -50.79 9.18 -60.21
CA HIS A 80 -50.37 9.88 -59.00
C HIS A 80 -48.85 9.97 -58.85
N GLU A 81 -48.38 10.90 -58.02
CA GLU A 81 -46.97 10.98 -57.64
C GLU A 81 -46.75 10.44 -56.23
N TYR A 82 -45.76 9.57 -56.08
CA TYR A 82 -45.45 8.93 -54.81
C TYR A 82 -44.07 9.31 -54.29
N LYS A 83 -43.96 9.49 -52.97
CA LYS A 83 -42.69 9.57 -52.24
C LYS A 83 -42.59 8.37 -51.30
N ILE A 84 -41.56 7.56 -51.48
CA ILE A 84 -41.29 6.37 -50.65
C ILE A 84 -40.14 6.69 -49.72
N VAL A 85 -40.36 6.66 -48.41
CA VAL A 85 -39.40 7.05 -47.37
C VAL A 85 -39.02 5.84 -46.52
N PHE A 86 -37.73 5.53 -46.46
CA PHE A 86 -37.14 4.43 -45.70
C PHE A 86 -36.44 4.97 -44.46
N GLY A 87 -36.78 4.47 -43.28
CA GLY A 87 -36.15 4.97 -42.05
C GLY A 87 -36.36 4.08 -40.82
N LYS A 88 -35.44 4.25 -39.86
CA LYS A 88 -35.48 3.67 -38.50
C LYS A 88 -34.66 4.56 -37.57
N VAL A 89 -35.03 4.62 -36.29
CA VAL A 89 -34.24 5.35 -35.27
C VAL A 89 -32.79 4.84 -35.26
N GLY A 90 -31.83 5.77 -35.25
CA GLY A 90 -30.38 5.47 -35.29
C GLY A 90 -29.84 5.15 -36.69
N MET A 91 -30.67 5.20 -37.74
CA MET A 91 -30.23 5.05 -39.13
C MET A 91 -30.58 6.29 -39.95
N VAL A 92 -29.74 6.61 -40.91
CA VAL A 92 -29.93 7.73 -41.82
C VAL A 92 -30.98 7.36 -42.85
N GLY A 93 -32.13 8.05 -42.80
CA GLY A 93 -33.26 7.81 -43.70
C GLY A 93 -32.98 8.26 -45.14
N LYS A 94 -33.62 7.58 -46.10
CA LYS A 94 -33.53 7.90 -47.54
C LYS A 94 -34.92 7.82 -48.17
N ASN A 95 -35.09 8.43 -49.33
CA ASN A 95 -36.37 8.38 -50.04
C ASN A 95 -36.21 8.32 -51.55
N VAL A 96 -37.22 7.85 -52.27
CA VAL A 96 -37.31 7.92 -53.74
C VAL A 96 -38.67 8.49 -54.15
N SER A 97 -38.77 9.01 -55.36
CA SER A 97 -40.05 9.43 -55.95
C SER A 97 -40.40 8.55 -57.14
N ILE A 98 -41.68 8.22 -57.29
CA ILE A 98 -42.22 7.42 -58.39
C ILE A 98 -43.44 8.16 -58.94
N ASP A 99 -43.37 8.59 -60.19
CA ASP A 99 -44.47 9.26 -60.89
C ASP A 99 -45.19 8.28 -61.82
N THR A 100 -46.48 8.04 -61.57
CA THR A 100 -47.33 7.14 -62.34
C THR A 100 -48.37 7.87 -63.20
N LYS A 101 -48.30 9.21 -63.30
CA LYS A 101 -49.29 10.06 -63.99
C LYS A 101 -49.36 9.78 -65.49
N ASP A 102 -48.21 9.64 -66.13
CA ASP A 102 -48.09 9.60 -67.59
C ASP A 102 -48.11 8.17 -68.17
N ILE A 103 -48.46 7.15 -67.38
CA ILE A 103 -48.55 5.76 -67.86
C ILE A 103 -49.82 5.60 -68.72
N PRO A 104 -49.72 5.28 -70.03
CA PRO A 104 -50.86 5.13 -70.94
C PRO A 104 -51.78 3.99 -70.53
N GLU A 105 -53.09 4.11 -70.81
CA GLU A 105 -54.10 3.10 -70.42
C GLU A 105 -53.78 1.70 -70.96
N GLU A 106 -53.23 1.60 -72.17
CA GLU A 106 -52.86 0.33 -72.79
C GLU A 106 -51.75 -0.40 -72.02
N GLN A 107 -50.91 0.34 -71.29
CA GLN A 107 -49.80 -0.20 -70.50
C GLN A 107 -50.16 -0.41 -69.02
N ARG A 108 -51.40 -0.08 -68.64
CA ARG A 108 -51.93 -0.38 -67.30
C ARG A 108 -52.43 -1.82 -67.20
N VAL A 109 -52.83 -2.42 -68.32
CA VAL A 109 -53.44 -3.75 -68.40
C VAL A 109 -52.46 -4.82 -67.92
N GLY A 110 -52.78 -5.46 -66.79
CA GLY A 110 -51.93 -6.50 -66.17
C GLY A 110 -50.89 -5.98 -65.17
N GLY A 111 -50.88 -4.66 -64.92
CA GLY A 111 -50.03 -4.00 -63.93
C GLY A 111 -48.56 -3.85 -64.35
N VAL A 112 -47.84 -2.99 -63.65
CA VAL A 112 -46.40 -2.72 -63.86
C VAL A 112 -45.63 -3.08 -62.60
N ALA A 113 -44.55 -3.86 -62.71
CA ALA A 113 -43.71 -4.21 -61.57
C ALA A 113 -42.42 -3.39 -61.54
N MET A 114 -42.02 -2.93 -60.35
CA MET A 114 -40.80 -2.15 -60.15
C MET A 114 -40.00 -2.67 -58.95
N ASN A 115 -38.75 -3.06 -59.18
CA ASN A 115 -37.81 -3.39 -58.10
C ASN A 115 -37.09 -2.14 -57.62
N VAL A 116 -37.17 -1.85 -56.32
CA VAL A 116 -36.51 -0.72 -55.66
C VAL A 116 -35.64 -1.25 -54.51
N GLU A 117 -34.37 -1.47 -54.78
CA GLU A 117 -33.40 -1.86 -53.74
C GLU A 117 -32.93 -0.63 -52.94
N MET A 118 -32.73 -0.79 -51.63
CA MET A 118 -32.35 0.32 -50.76
C MET A 118 -31.20 -0.06 -49.81
N THR A 119 -30.34 0.92 -49.51
CA THR A 119 -29.31 0.79 -48.48
C THR A 119 -29.38 1.93 -47.47
N LEU A 120 -29.31 1.61 -46.19
CA LEU A 120 -29.24 2.57 -45.08
C LEU A 120 -27.93 2.37 -44.31
N PHE A 121 -27.49 3.39 -43.59
CA PHE A 121 -26.32 3.33 -42.71
C PHE A 121 -26.63 4.02 -41.38
N GLN A 122 -25.79 3.78 -40.36
CA GLN A 122 -25.97 4.39 -39.04
C GLN A 122 -25.72 5.89 -39.09
N ASP A 123 -26.44 6.63 -38.25
CA ASP A 123 -26.20 8.05 -38.03
C ASP A 123 -24.90 8.24 -37.22
N ILE A 124 -23.95 9.03 -37.75
CA ILE A 124 -22.74 9.46 -37.04
C ILE A 124 -22.86 10.96 -36.75
N PRO A 125 -22.86 11.38 -35.47
CA PRO A 125 -22.94 12.78 -35.10
C PRO A 125 -21.89 13.66 -35.79
N GLY A 126 -22.33 14.81 -36.30
CA GLY A 126 -21.44 15.80 -36.93
C GLY A 126 -21.18 15.60 -38.43
N ILE A 127 -21.90 14.69 -39.09
CA ILE A 127 -22.02 14.62 -40.54
C ILE A 127 -23.36 15.26 -40.96
N ASP A 128 -23.36 16.08 -42.01
CA ASP A 128 -24.59 16.69 -42.54
C ASP A 128 -25.29 15.76 -43.55
N TYR A 129 -26.41 15.15 -43.13
CA TYR A 129 -27.22 14.28 -43.96
C TYR A 129 -28.37 14.99 -44.70
N SER A 130 -28.43 16.32 -44.65
CA SER A 130 -29.54 17.12 -45.21
C SER A 130 -29.83 16.81 -46.69
N ILE A 131 -28.81 16.45 -47.47
CA ILE A 131 -28.96 16.08 -48.89
C ILE A 131 -29.88 14.87 -49.11
N LEU A 132 -29.96 13.94 -48.15
CA LEU A 132 -30.79 12.72 -48.24
C LEU A 132 -32.28 12.95 -47.99
N GLN A 133 -32.66 14.18 -47.63
CA GLN A 133 -34.06 14.60 -47.59
C GLN A 133 -34.65 14.76 -49.00
N LYS A 134 -33.80 14.98 -50.01
CA LYS A 134 -34.17 14.91 -51.43
C LYS A 134 -34.27 13.44 -51.88
N PRO A 135 -35.11 13.11 -52.87
CA PRO A 135 -35.20 11.74 -53.35
C PRO A 135 -33.88 11.31 -53.97
N ILE A 136 -33.40 10.12 -53.62
CA ILE A 136 -32.14 9.57 -54.13
C ILE A 136 -32.28 9.05 -55.58
N GLY A 137 -33.51 8.83 -56.01
CA GLY A 137 -33.89 8.48 -57.37
C GLY A 137 -35.32 8.95 -57.63
N LYS A 138 -35.58 9.34 -58.88
CA LYS A 138 -36.91 9.70 -59.37
C LYS A 138 -37.25 8.81 -60.54
N SER A 139 -38.36 8.11 -60.48
CA SER A 139 -38.88 7.27 -61.56
C SER A 139 -40.06 7.96 -62.22
N LYS A 140 -40.14 7.88 -63.55
CA LYS A 140 -41.28 8.36 -64.33
C LYS A 140 -41.49 7.45 -65.53
N PHE A 141 -42.66 7.55 -66.15
CA PHE A 141 -42.92 6.83 -67.37
C PHE A 141 -42.01 7.31 -68.50
N ASP A 142 -41.36 6.38 -69.20
CA ASP A 142 -40.57 6.65 -70.39
C ASP A 142 -41.30 6.11 -71.63
N PRO A 143 -41.88 6.99 -72.46
CA PRO A 143 -42.58 6.60 -73.68
C PRO A 143 -41.70 5.86 -74.69
N ALA A 144 -40.37 6.05 -74.66
CA ALA A 144 -39.46 5.39 -75.59
C ALA A 144 -39.28 3.90 -75.28
N THR A 145 -39.34 3.53 -74.00
CA THR A 145 -39.18 2.15 -73.54
C THR A 145 -40.49 1.48 -73.15
N GLY A 146 -41.57 2.26 -72.96
CA GLY A 146 -42.86 1.76 -72.49
C GLY A 146 -42.81 1.23 -71.06
N THR A 147 -41.92 1.79 -70.22
CA THR A 147 -41.73 1.34 -68.84
C THR A 147 -41.53 2.50 -67.88
N LEU A 148 -41.69 2.25 -66.58
CA LEU A 148 -41.21 3.16 -65.54
C LEU A 148 -39.68 3.11 -65.51
N ALA A 149 -39.05 4.23 -65.86
CA ALA A 149 -37.61 4.35 -65.91
C ALA A 149 -37.13 5.40 -64.88
N TRP A 150 -35.96 5.14 -64.30
CA TRP A 150 -35.27 6.11 -63.46
C TRP A 150 -34.76 7.28 -64.31
N ASP A 151 -34.95 8.50 -63.83
CA ASP A 151 -34.31 9.69 -64.38
C ASP A 151 -32.80 9.58 -64.13
N LEU A 152 -32.07 9.10 -65.14
CA LEU A 152 -30.65 8.84 -65.04
C LEU A 152 -29.86 10.12 -64.82
N ALA A 153 -30.25 11.24 -65.41
CA ALA A 153 -29.56 12.53 -65.23
C ALA A 153 -29.70 13.04 -63.79
N TYR A 154 -30.91 12.98 -63.22
CA TYR A 154 -31.14 13.32 -61.81
C TYR A 154 -30.41 12.33 -60.87
N THR A 155 -30.50 11.04 -61.17
CA THR A 155 -29.88 9.98 -60.37
C THR A 155 -28.37 10.09 -60.37
N GLU A 156 -27.74 10.48 -61.48
CA GLU A 156 -26.29 10.73 -61.57
C GLU A 156 -25.86 11.94 -60.75
N GLN A 157 -26.60 13.05 -60.79
CA GLN A 157 -26.34 14.21 -59.94
C GLN A 157 -26.40 13.84 -58.45
N MET A 158 -27.45 13.12 -58.05
CA MET A 158 -27.61 12.68 -56.66
C MET A 158 -26.56 11.63 -56.26
N ARG A 159 -26.11 10.80 -57.21
CA ARG A 159 -25.02 9.83 -56.99
C ARG A 159 -23.70 10.50 -56.68
N ALA A 160 -23.40 11.65 -57.30
CA ALA A 160 -22.19 12.42 -56.98
C ALA A 160 -22.19 12.94 -55.54
N GLU A 161 -23.33 13.49 -55.09
CA GLU A 161 -23.50 13.95 -53.71
C GLU A 161 -23.49 12.79 -52.71
N LEU A 162 -24.12 11.66 -53.05
CA LEU A 162 -24.06 10.43 -52.26
C LEU A 162 -22.62 9.93 -52.11
N ASN A 163 -21.82 9.96 -53.17
CA ASN A 163 -20.42 9.55 -53.11
C ASN A 163 -19.57 10.50 -52.24
N ARG A 164 -19.84 11.80 -52.29
CA ARG A 164 -19.17 12.79 -51.41
C ARG A 164 -19.50 12.53 -49.95
N LEU A 165 -20.80 12.42 -49.64
CA LEU A 165 -21.28 12.12 -48.29
C LEU A 165 -20.73 10.78 -47.79
N GLN A 166 -20.63 9.79 -48.68
CA GLN A 166 -20.04 8.50 -48.37
C GLN A 166 -18.57 8.61 -48.00
N LYS A 167 -17.79 9.38 -48.76
CA LYS A 167 -16.37 9.61 -48.47
C LYS A 167 -16.19 10.27 -47.10
N GLU A 168 -17.00 11.29 -46.80
CA GLU A 168 -16.99 11.97 -45.50
C GLU A 168 -17.38 11.03 -44.35
N TYR A 169 -18.38 10.17 -44.56
CA TYR A 169 -18.79 9.12 -43.64
C TYR A 169 -17.67 8.11 -43.37
N ASP A 170 -17.03 7.59 -44.42
CA ASP A 170 -15.94 6.62 -44.29
C ASP A 170 -14.73 7.23 -43.58
N GLU A 171 -14.39 8.49 -43.90
CA GLU A 171 -13.31 9.22 -43.24
C GLU A 171 -13.60 9.52 -41.76
N ARG A 172 -14.85 9.87 -41.42
CA ARG A 172 -15.26 10.06 -40.02
C ARG A 172 -15.21 8.75 -39.24
N LYS A 173 -15.79 7.69 -39.79
CA LYS A 173 -15.80 6.36 -39.18
C LYS A 173 -14.39 5.80 -38.99
N LYS A 174 -13.50 6.01 -39.96
CA LYS A 174 -12.08 5.64 -39.85
C LYS A 174 -11.34 6.45 -38.79
N ARG A 175 -11.64 7.74 -38.64
CA ARG A 175 -11.06 8.58 -37.57
C ARG A 175 -11.51 8.14 -36.18
N GLU A 176 -12.79 7.80 -36.00
CA GLU A 176 -13.30 7.26 -34.72
C GLU A 176 -12.69 5.90 -34.38
N ALA A 177 -12.62 4.98 -35.35
CA ALA A 177 -11.97 3.69 -35.15
C ALA A 177 -10.49 3.82 -34.78
N ASN A 178 -9.75 4.72 -35.44
CA ASN A 178 -8.35 4.99 -35.11
C ASN A 178 -8.19 5.63 -33.72
N ALA A 179 -9.12 6.49 -33.30
CA ALA A 179 -9.11 7.10 -31.97
C ALA A 179 -9.40 6.05 -30.88
N ASP A 180 -10.30 5.11 -31.14
CA ASP A 180 -10.58 3.97 -30.25
C ASP A 180 -9.37 3.04 -30.11
N GLU A 181 -8.70 2.72 -31.20
CA GLU A 181 -7.50 1.88 -31.19
C GLU A 181 -6.33 2.56 -30.46
N ALA A 182 -6.11 3.86 -30.73
CA ALA A 182 -5.10 4.65 -30.04
C ALA A 182 -5.41 4.80 -28.53
N PHE A 183 -6.69 5.00 -28.17
CA PHE A 183 -7.14 5.02 -26.78
C PHE A 183 -6.85 3.69 -26.08
N ASN A 184 -7.23 2.57 -26.68
CA ASN A 184 -7.01 1.23 -26.10
C ASN A 184 -5.52 0.96 -25.90
N LYS A 185 -4.68 1.33 -26.88
CA LYS A 185 -3.23 1.20 -26.77
C LYS A 185 -2.63 2.04 -25.64
N LEU A 186 -3.09 3.28 -25.47
CA LEU A 186 -2.67 4.15 -24.36
C LEU A 186 -3.13 3.59 -23.00
N MET A 187 -4.32 3.00 -22.94
CA MET A 187 -4.81 2.30 -21.75
C MET A 187 -3.95 1.08 -21.42
N GLU A 188 -3.56 0.27 -22.40
CA GLU A 188 -2.62 -0.84 -22.22
C GLU A 188 -1.24 -0.37 -21.75
N GLN A 189 -0.70 0.69 -22.37
CA GLN A 189 0.58 1.28 -21.97
C GLN A 189 0.55 1.81 -20.53
N GLY A 190 -0.53 2.50 -20.15
CA GLY A 190 -0.73 2.97 -18.79
C GLY A 190 -0.82 1.81 -17.78
N ASN A 191 -1.58 0.76 -18.11
CA ASN A 191 -1.69 -0.43 -17.26
C ASN A 191 -0.36 -1.20 -17.15
N ALA A 192 0.38 -1.35 -18.24
CA ALA A 192 1.71 -1.96 -18.25
C ALA A 192 2.69 -1.14 -17.41
N ALA A 193 2.66 0.19 -17.52
CA ALA A 193 3.47 1.09 -16.69
C ALA A 193 3.09 0.99 -15.20
N MET A 194 1.81 0.86 -14.86
CA MET A 194 1.35 0.57 -13.49
C MET A 194 1.93 -0.74 -12.96
N GLY A 195 1.89 -1.82 -13.76
CA GLY A 195 2.46 -3.12 -13.40
C GLY A 195 3.99 -3.07 -13.22
N ALA A 196 4.68 -2.30 -14.07
CA ALA A 196 6.12 -2.04 -13.97
C ALA A 196 6.49 -1.05 -12.86
N LYS A 197 5.51 -0.47 -12.14
CA LYS A 197 5.67 0.59 -11.13
C LYS A 197 6.30 1.88 -11.67
N ASP A 198 6.26 2.11 -12.98
CA ASP A 198 6.63 3.38 -13.62
C ASP A 198 5.40 4.31 -13.60
N PHE A 199 5.02 4.75 -12.40
CA PHE A 199 3.78 5.50 -12.19
C PHE A 199 3.77 6.84 -12.94
N LYS A 200 4.94 7.42 -13.22
CA LYS A 200 5.06 8.63 -14.03
C LYS A 200 4.63 8.38 -15.49
N LYS A 201 5.11 7.29 -16.10
CA LYS A 201 4.63 6.89 -17.43
C LYS A 201 3.16 6.47 -17.44
N ALA A 202 2.68 5.83 -16.36
CA ALA A 202 1.27 5.49 -16.24
C ALA A 202 0.37 6.75 -16.24
N VAL A 203 0.75 7.77 -15.45
CA VAL A 203 0.06 9.07 -15.42
C VAL A 203 0.04 9.71 -16.81
N GLN A 204 1.18 9.72 -17.51
CA GLN A 204 1.28 10.24 -18.88
C GLN A 204 0.31 9.51 -19.81
N ALA A 205 0.40 8.17 -19.89
CA ALA A 205 -0.39 7.37 -20.82
C ALA A 205 -1.89 7.46 -20.57
N PHE A 206 -2.35 7.47 -19.31
CA PHE A 206 -3.78 7.66 -18.99
C PHE A 206 -4.25 9.09 -19.24
N THR A 207 -3.37 10.09 -19.06
CA THR A 207 -3.69 11.49 -19.41
C THR A 207 -3.86 11.62 -20.93
N ASP A 208 -2.95 11.03 -21.71
CA ASP A 208 -3.02 11.03 -23.17
C ASP A 208 -4.25 10.26 -23.66
N ALA A 209 -4.62 9.14 -23.01
CA ALA A 209 -5.86 8.42 -23.30
C ALA A 209 -7.10 9.30 -23.08
N LEU A 210 -7.17 10.02 -21.97
CA LEU A 210 -8.24 10.98 -21.70
C LEU A 210 -8.25 12.17 -22.68
N GLY A 211 -7.11 12.48 -23.30
CA GLY A 211 -7.04 13.42 -24.42
C GLY A 211 -7.75 12.94 -25.68
N LEU A 212 -7.85 11.63 -25.90
CA LEU A 212 -8.59 11.03 -27.03
C LEU A 212 -10.07 10.79 -26.69
N LYS A 213 -10.37 10.40 -25.44
CA LYS A 213 -11.73 10.22 -24.94
C LYS A 213 -11.92 10.95 -23.62
N ALA A 214 -12.29 12.22 -23.72
CA ALA A 214 -12.57 13.04 -22.57
C ALA A 214 -13.73 12.45 -21.75
N GLY A 215 -13.52 12.31 -20.44
CA GLY A 215 -14.55 11.82 -19.52
C GLY A 215 -14.71 10.29 -19.47
N ASP A 216 -13.81 9.51 -20.08
CA ASP A 216 -13.84 8.06 -19.92
C ASP A 216 -13.64 7.68 -18.43
N PRO A 217 -14.59 6.96 -17.80
CA PRO A 217 -14.57 6.71 -16.37
C PRO A 217 -13.43 5.78 -15.95
N ILE A 218 -13.02 4.84 -16.82
CA ILE A 218 -11.97 3.87 -16.53
C ILE A 218 -10.61 4.55 -16.58
N ALA A 219 -10.33 5.31 -17.63
CA ALA A 219 -9.09 6.07 -17.77
C ALA A 219 -8.95 7.12 -16.65
N THR A 220 -10.05 7.75 -16.23
CA THR A 220 -10.08 8.71 -15.12
C THR A 220 -9.71 8.05 -13.78
N ALA A 221 -10.33 6.90 -13.46
CA ALA A 221 -10.02 6.15 -12.25
C ALA A 221 -8.55 5.69 -12.24
N ARG A 222 -8.07 5.14 -13.37
CA ARG A 222 -6.69 4.68 -13.52
C ARG A 222 -5.66 5.80 -13.40
N LEU A 223 -5.96 6.99 -13.95
CA LEU A 223 -5.12 8.17 -13.77
C LEU A 223 -5.03 8.59 -12.29
N SER A 224 -6.14 8.54 -11.56
CA SER A 224 -6.18 8.83 -10.12
C SER A 224 -5.31 7.84 -9.34
N ASP A 225 -5.48 6.54 -9.59
CA ASP A 225 -4.67 5.49 -8.95
C ASP A 225 -3.17 5.69 -9.24
N ALA A 226 -2.82 5.99 -10.49
CA ALA A 226 -1.44 6.23 -10.90
C ALA A 226 -0.84 7.46 -10.20
N LYS A 227 -1.60 8.55 -10.03
CA LYS A 227 -1.17 9.74 -9.30
C LYS A 227 -0.96 9.48 -7.81
N ILE A 228 -1.87 8.72 -7.18
CA ILE A 228 -1.74 8.32 -5.77
C ILE A 228 -0.47 7.49 -5.58
N LYS A 229 -0.26 6.47 -6.43
CA LYS A 229 0.92 5.60 -6.36
C LYS A 229 2.23 6.34 -6.63
N LEU A 230 2.22 7.30 -7.57
CA LEU A 230 3.37 8.18 -7.80
C LEU A 230 3.67 9.02 -6.55
N GLY A 231 2.66 9.61 -5.92
CA GLY A 231 2.82 10.39 -4.69
C GLY A 231 3.33 9.56 -3.50
N GLU A 232 2.85 8.32 -3.34
CA GLU A 232 3.38 7.38 -2.34
C GLU A 232 4.86 7.06 -2.58
N LEU A 233 5.25 6.83 -3.84
CA LEU A 233 6.63 6.55 -4.22
C LEU A 233 7.55 7.75 -3.96
N GLU A 234 7.12 8.96 -4.33
CA GLU A 234 7.87 10.19 -4.09
C GLU A 234 8.00 10.49 -2.59
N ALA A 235 6.94 10.27 -1.80
CA ALA A 235 7.00 10.42 -0.35
C ALA A 235 7.94 9.40 0.31
N ALA A 236 7.96 8.16 -0.17
CA ALA A 236 8.89 7.12 0.30
C ALA A 236 10.34 7.50 -0.06
N ALA A 237 10.59 7.97 -1.28
CA ALA A 237 11.91 8.45 -1.70
C ALA A 237 12.37 9.66 -0.88
N GLN A 238 11.47 10.57 -0.54
CA GLN A 238 11.78 11.73 0.30
C GLN A 238 12.12 11.33 1.74
N LYS A 239 11.40 10.35 2.32
CA LYS A 239 11.76 9.76 3.62
C LYS A 239 13.12 9.05 3.57
N GLU A 240 13.41 8.33 2.50
CA GLU A 240 14.71 7.66 2.32
C GLU A 240 15.85 8.69 2.26
N LYS A 241 15.65 9.78 1.50
CA LYS A 241 16.62 10.88 1.44
C LYS A 241 16.81 11.55 2.80
N GLN A 242 15.71 11.87 3.49
CA GLN A 242 15.76 12.50 4.81
C GLN A 242 16.48 11.60 5.83
N TYR A 243 16.22 10.29 5.80
CA TYR A 243 16.94 9.31 6.61
C TYR A 243 18.44 9.32 6.29
N ALA A 244 18.81 9.24 5.01
CA ALA A 244 20.22 9.24 4.59
C ALA A 244 20.97 10.53 4.98
N ASP A 245 20.33 11.70 4.83
CA ASP A 245 20.91 12.99 5.23
C ASP A 245 21.13 13.05 6.76
N LEU A 246 20.15 12.61 7.55
CA LEU A 246 20.26 12.57 9.01
C LEU A 246 21.34 11.61 9.49
N ILE A 247 21.46 10.42 8.88
CA ILE A 247 22.53 9.46 9.18
C ILE A 247 23.90 10.06 8.85
N LYS A 248 24.05 10.68 7.68
CA LYS A 248 25.31 11.32 7.27
C LYS A 248 25.72 12.42 8.24
N GLU A 249 24.79 13.30 8.62
CA GLU A 249 25.05 14.34 9.62
C GLU A 249 25.41 13.75 10.99
N ALA A 250 24.67 12.73 11.43
CA ALA A 250 24.90 12.04 12.70
C ALA A 250 26.28 11.36 12.73
N ASP A 251 26.67 10.66 11.67
CA ASP A 251 27.98 10.00 11.54
C ASP A 251 29.13 11.01 11.55
N VAL A 252 28.95 12.17 10.90
CA VAL A 252 29.93 13.27 10.94
C VAL A 252 30.10 13.82 12.35
N LEU A 253 29.00 14.07 13.06
CA LEU A 253 29.02 14.54 14.45
C LEU A 253 29.62 13.50 15.39
N PHE A 254 29.30 12.22 15.17
CA PHE A 254 29.87 11.10 15.91
C PHE A 254 31.39 11.02 15.72
N GLY A 255 31.89 11.16 14.48
CA GLY A 255 33.32 11.22 14.17
C GLY A 255 34.02 12.44 14.78
N LYS A 256 33.31 13.56 14.93
CA LYS A 256 33.77 14.76 15.65
C LYS A 256 33.72 14.62 17.18
N LYS A 257 33.20 13.51 17.70
CA LYS A 257 33.01 13.24 19.13
C LYS A 257 32.04 14.19 19.84
N THR A 258 31.15 14.83 19.09
CA THR A 258 30.03 15.62 19.62
C THR A 258 28.84 14.69 19.81
N TYR A 259 28.94 13.79 20.79
CA TYR A 259 28.05 12.64 20.92
C TYR A 259 26.60 13.01 21.25
N GLU A 260 26.37 14.12 21.96
CA GLU A 260 25.03 14.65 22.26
C GLU A 260 24.30 15.10 20.99
N GLU A 261 24.99 15.85 20.12
CA GLU A 261 24.45 16.30 18.84
C GLU A 261 24.28 15.13 17.85
N ALA A 262 25.24 14.20 17.84
CA ALA A 262 25.15 12.97 17.04
C ALA A 262 23.94 12.12 17.47
N LYS A 263 23.75 11.92 18.79
CA LYS A 263 22.60 11.21 19.36
C LYS A 263 21.28 11.85 18.93
N ALA A 264 21.17 13.18 18.96
CA ALA A 264 19.97 13.87 18.51
C ALA A 264 19.65 13.60 17.04
N LYS A 265 20.67 13.59 16.17
CA LYS A 265 20.51 13.29 14.73
C LYS A 265 20.19 11.81 14.48
N TYR A 266 20.80 10.87 15.19
CA TYR A 266 20.43 9.45 15.11
C TYR A 266 19.01 9.18 15.62
N LEU A 267 18.57 9.85 16.70
CA LEU A 267 17.18 9.77 17.16
C LEU A 267 16.20 10.29 16.12
N ALA A 268 16.51 11.43 15.49
CA ALA A 268 15.71 11.97 14.39
C ALA A 268 15.68 10.98 13.20
N ALA A 269 16.80 10.36 12.83
CA ALA A 269 16.83 9.33 11.78
C ALA A 269 15.96 8.11 12.15
N SER A 270 16.00 7.68 13.41
CA SER A 270 15.17 6.59 13.93
C SER A 270 13.68 6.93 13.96
N GLN A 271 13.27 8.21 13.97
CA GLN A 271 11.86 8.59 13.82
C GLN A 271 11.42 8.59 12.36
N VAL A 272 12.31 8.87 11.41
CA VAL A 272 12.01 8.80 9.97
C VAL A 272 11.85 7.34 9.52
N LYS A 273 12.69 6.43 10.02
CA LYS A 273 12.60 4.98 9.76
C LYS A 273 12.75 4.17 11.06
N GLU A 274 11.63 3.93 11.73
CA GLU A 274 11.58 3.27 13.04
C GLU A 274 12.11 1.83 13.08
N GLN A 275 12.12 1.12 11.94
CA GLN A 275 12.57 -0.27 11.89
C GLN A 275 14.10 -0.42 11.77
N GLU A 276 14.82 0.67 11.48
CA GLU A 276 16.27 0.61 11.23
C GLU A 276 17.05 0.42 12.53
N ALA A 277 17.90 -0.60 12.56
CA ALA A 277 18.70 -0.94 13.75
C ALA A 277 19.91 -0.01 13.92
N TYR A 278 20.50 0.47 12.81
CA TYR A 278 21.72 1.27 12.79
C TYR A 278 21.65 2.54 13.67
N PRO A 279 20.69 3.46 13.50
CA PRO A 279 20.61 4.65 14.35
C PRO A 279 20.37 4.30 15.83
N LYS A 280 19.58 3.26 16.13
CA LYS A 280 19.32 2.83 17.51
C LYS A 280 20.58 2.29 18.19
N GLN A 281 21.40 1.53 17.46
CA GLN A 281 22.69 1.07 17.95
C GLN A 281 23.63 2.26 18.19
N LYS A 282 23.70 3.19 17.24
CA LYS A 282 24.56 4.38 17.38
C LYS A 282 24.14 5.29 18.52
N VAL A 283 22.85 5.41 18.84
CA VAL A 283 22.39 6.09 20.06
C VAL A 283 22.96 5.43 21.32
N LYS A 284 22.95 4.10 21.41
CA LYS A 284 23.56 3.39 22.56
C LYS A 284 25.07 3.60 22.65
N GLU A 285 25.76 3.62 21.51
CA GLU A 285 27.19 3.94 21.45
C GLU A 285 27.44 5.39 21.91
N CYS A 286 26.64 6.36 21.45
CA CYS A 286 26.71 7.75 21.93
C CYS A 286 26.51 7.82 23.44
N ASP A 287 25.50 7.15 23.98
CA ASP A 287 25.24 7.12 25.43
C ASP A 287 26.40 6.54 26.23
N THR A 288 27.07 5.53 25.69
CA THR A 288 28.27 4.93 26.31
C THR A 288 29.42 5.94 26.32
N PHE A 289 29.71 6.58 25.19
CA PHE A 289 30.80 7.57 25.12
C PHE A 289 30.52 8.84 25.94
N ILE A 290 29.27 9.29 26.01
CA ILE A 290 28.86 10.40 26.89
C ILE A 290 29.11 10.02 28.35
N ALA A 291 28.72 8.81 28.77
CA ALA A 291 28.96 8.32 30.12
C ALA A 291 30.46 8.18 30.44
N GLU A 292 31.27 7.69 29.49
CA GLU A 292 32.72 7.61 29.64
C GLU A 292 33.38 8.99 29.76
N LEU A 293 32.97 9.96 28.94
CA LEU A 293 33.46 11.34 29.03
C LEU A 293 33.08 11.99 30.37
N ALA A 294 31.86 11.76 30.85
CA ALA A 294 31.43 12.23 32.16
C ALA A 294 32.22 11.57 33.31
N ALA A 295 32.47 10.27 33.23
CA ALA A 295 33.27 9.54 34.21
C ALA A 295 34.74 10.01 34.23
N LYS A 296 35.32 10.28 33.05
CA LYS A 296 36.65 10.85 32.92
C LYS A 296 36.73 12.27 33.49
N ALA A 297 35.76 13.12 33.19
CA ALA A 297 35.69 14.47 33.74
C ALA A 297 35.55 14.47 35.28
N GLU A 298 34.80 13.52 35.84
CA GLU A 298 34.68 13.32 37.30
C GLU A 298 35.99 12.81 37.92
N ALA A 299 36.69 11.89 37.25
CA ALA A 299 38.01 11.41 37.67
C ALA A 299 39.06 12.54 37.65
N ASP A 300 39.08 13.36 36.60
CA ASP A 300 39.96 14.53 36.49
C ASP A 300 39.62 15.57 37.58
N ARG A 301 38.33 15.77 37.90
CA ARG A 301 37.91 16.64 39.00
C ARG A 301 38.41 16.13 40.36
N LYS A 302 38.25 14.83 40.64
CA LYS A 302 38.73 14.21 41.89
C LYS A 302 40.25 14.24 42.00
N ALA A 303 40.97 14.01 40.91
CA ALA A 303 42.43 14.11 40.86
C ALA A 303 42.89 15.55 41.16
N LYS A 304 42.21 16.55 40.60
CA LYS A 304 42.47 17.97 40.89
C LYS A 304 42.20 18.31 42.36
N GLU A 305 41.06 17.91 42.91
CA GLU A 305 40.70 18.16 44.31
C GLU A 305 41.68 17.50 45.29
N LEU A 306 42.13 16.27 45.00
CA LEU A 306 43.17 15.58 45.78
C LEU A 306 44.49 16.33 45.74
N ASN A 307 44.89 16.83 44.55
CA ASN A 307 46.13 17.59 44.38
C ASN A 307 46.08 18.94 45.11
N ASP A 308 44.94 19.63 45.07
CA ASP A 308 44.74 20.89 45.77
C ASP A 308 44.80 20.71 47.31
N LYS A 309 44.17 19.66 47.84
CA LYS A 309 44.25 19.32 49.27
C LYS A 309 45.66 18.92 49.71
N PHE A 310 46.36 18.13 48.90
CA PHE A 310 47.75 17.75 49.14
C PHE A 310 48.66 19.00 49.18
N ASN A 311 48.56 19.88 48.19
CA ASN A 311 49.36 21.11 48.12
C ASN A 311 49.08 22.05 49.30
N ALA A 312 47.82 22.17 49.73
CA ALA A 312 47.45 22.97 50.90
C ALA A 312 48.03 22.40 52.21
N ALA A 313 47.99 21.08 52.40
CA ALA A 313 48.56 20.42 53.57
C ALA A 313 50.09 20.55 53.60
N VAL A 314 50.76 20.41 52.45
CA VAL A 314 52.20 20.67 52.30
C VAL A 314 52.55 22.11 52.65
N ALA A 315 51.85 23.09 52.06
CA ALA A 315 52.11 24.51 52.33
C ALA A 315 51.90 24.89 53.80
N ALA A 316 50.86 24.34 54.45
CA ALA A 316 50.62 24.54 55.87
C ALA A 316 51.69 23.87 56.75
N GLY A 317 52.14 22.67 56.37
CA GLY A 317 53.26 21.97 57.01
C GLY A 317 54.57 22.76 56.90
N ASP A 318 54.91 23.25 55.71
CA ASP A 318 56.09 24.06 55.45
C ASP A 318 56.07 25.37 56.26
N ALA A 319 54.91 26.04 56.30
CA ALA A 319 54.73 27.27 57.09
C ALA A 319 54.91 27.03 58.59
N ALA A 320 54.31 25.96 59.14
CA ALA A 320 54.44 25.59 60.55
C ALA A 320 55.88 25.17 60.89
N PHE A 321 56.56 24.45 59.99
CA PHE A 321 57.96 24.06 60.15
C PHE A 321 58.88 25.28 60.19
N LYS A 322 58.70 26.22 59.26
CA LYS A 322 59.44 27.49 59.23
C LYS A 322 59.19 28.33 60.48
N ALA A 323 58.00 28.26 61.05
CA ALA A 323 57.65 28.92 62.31
C ALA A 323 58.15 28.20 63.57
N ALA A 324 58.95 27.13 63.43
CA ALA A 324 59.44 26.26 64.51
C ALA A 324 58.33 25.60 65.35
N LYS A 325 57.12 25.49 64.80
CA LYS A 325 55.98 24.78 65.39
C LYS A 325 56.01 23.32 64.95
N TYR A 326 57.03 22.60 65.39
CA TYR A 326 57.38 21.27 64.87
C TYR A 326 56.25 20.24 65.03
N GLU A 327 55.47 20.32 66.10
CA GLU A 327 54.30 19.45 66.32
C GLU A 327 53.13 19.77 65.38
N GLU A 328 52.83 21.04 65.14
CA GLU A 328 51.81 21.46 64.16
C GLU A 328 52.24 21.09 62.72
N ALA A 329 53.53 21.24 62.40
CA ALA A 329 54.10 20.83 61.13
C ALA A 329 54.01 19.31 60.91
N ARG A 330 54.29 18.51 61.96
CA ARG A 330 54.19 17.05 61.91
C ARG A 330 52.79 16.59 61.52
N VAL A 331 51.76 17.18 62.12
CA VAL A 331 50.36 16.85 61.79
C VAL A 331 50.06 17.14 60.32
N LYS A 332 50.45 18.31 59.82
CA LYS A 332 50.16 18.72 58.43
C LYS A 332 50.92 17.92 57.37
N PHE A 333 52.18 17.55 57.63
CA PHE A 333 52.90 16.65 56.73
C PHE A 333 52.43 15.19 56.82
N THR A 334 51.91 14.75 57.97
CA THR A 334 51.26 13.42 58.09
C THR A 334 49.97 13.39 57.29
N GLU A 335 49.17 14.46 57.34
CA GLU A 335 47.99 14.65 56.51
C GLU A 335 48.36 14.62 55.01
N ALA A 336 49.41 15.35 54.60
CA ALA A 336 49.91 15.32 53.22
C ALA A 336 50.41 13.93 52.78
N ALA A 337 51.15 13.22 53.62
CA ALA A 337 51.63 11.86 53.36
C ALA A 337 50.47 10.87 53.19
N GLY A 338 49.38 11.03 53.95
CA GLY A 338 48.17 10.23 53.80
C GLY A 338 47.40 10.50 52.48
N LEU A 339 47.46 11.72 51.96
CA LEU A 339 46.82 12.11 50.70
C LEU A 339 47.59 11.62 49.45
N LYS A 340 48.93 11.53 49.51
CA LYS A 340 49.79 10.94 48.47
C LYS A 340 50.96 10.16 49.10
N PRO A 341 50.78 8.85 49.38
CA PRO A 341 51.79 8.02 50.04
C PRO A 341 53.10 7.85 49.25
N ASP A 342 53.04 7.93 47.92
CA ASP A 342 54.20 7.77 47.04
C ASP A 342 55.03 9.06 46.89
N ASP A 343 54.52 10.20 47.36
CA ASP A 343 55.24 11.47 47.29
C ASP A 343 56.36 11.50 48.34
N LYS A 344 57.57 11.79 47.90
CA LYS A 344 58.78 11.73 48.74
C LYS A 344 58.92 12.94 49.66
N TYR A 345 58.22 14.04 49.38
CA TYR A 345 58.42 15.31 50.09
C TYR A 345 57.89 15.28 51.54
N PRO A 346 56.62 14.90 51.82
CA PRO A 346 56.14 14.87 53.20
C PRO A 346 56.90 13.90 54.13
N PRO A 347 57.23 12.64 53.73
CA PRO A 347 58.04 11.75 54.55
C PRO A 347 59.44 12.30 54.88
N GLN A 348 60.07 13.01 53.93
CA GLN A 348 61.36 13.67 54.17
C GLN A 348 61.24 14.80 55.19
N GLN A 349 60.19 15.63 55.11
CA GLN A 349 59.94 16.70 56.09
C GLN A 349 59.59 16.14 57.48
N LEU A 350 58.84 15.03 57.56
CA LEU A 350 58.57 14.34 58.82
C LEU A 350 59.85 13.82 59.48
N ALA A 351 60.79 13.27 58.71
CA ALA A 351 62.09 12.85 59.22
C ALA A 351 62.94 14.04 59.71
N ALA A 352 62.92 15.16 58.98
CA ALA A 352 63.59 16.39 59.39
C ALA A 352 63.00 16.99 60.68
N ILE A 353 61.67 16.93 60.84
CA ILE A 353 60.97 17.32 62.07
C ILE A 353 61.36 16.46 63.25
N ALA A 354 61.39 15.13 63.07
CA ALA A 354 61.81 14.20 64.12
C ALA A 354 63.25 14.49 64.59
N ALA A 355 64.17 14.72 63.65
CA ALA A 355 65.54 15.11 63.97
C ALA A 355 65.63 16.44 64.74
N LYS A 356 64.78 17.43 64.41
CA LYS A 356 64.72 18.72 65.11
C LYS A 356 64.14 18.62 66.52
N LEU A 357 63.14 17.78 66.73
CA LEU A 357 62.59 17.49 68.05
C LEU A 357 63.59 16.74 68.94
N ASP A 358 64.33 15.78 68.37
CA ASP A 358 65.42 15.06 69.05
C ASP A 358 66.62 15.97 69.37
N GLU A 359 66.96 16.92 68.49
CA GLU A 359 67.99 17.94 68.73
C GLU A 359 67.62 18.85 69.92
N LEU A 360 66.36 19.29 70.00
CA LEU A 360 65.86 20.10 71.12
C LEU A 360 65.85 19.32 72.44
N ALA A 361 65.54 18.02 72.40
CA ALA A 361 65.60 17.14 73.58
C ALA A 361 67.04 16.92 74.06
N LYS A 362 68.00 16.72 73.14
CA LYS A 362 69.43 16.56 73.48
C LYS A 362 70.04 17.84 74.07
N LYS A 363 69.70 19.00 73.52
CA LYS A 363 70.19 20.30 74.03
C LYS A 363 69.75 20.57 75.48
N ALA A 364 68.56 20.12 75.87
CA ALA A 364 68.07 20.21 77.24
C ALA A 364 68.78 19.24 78.22
N GLU A 365 69.33 18.12 77.72
CA GLU A 365 70.03 17.13 78.55
C GLU A 365 71.54 17.44 78.71
N GLU A 366 72.17 18.06 77.72
CA GLU A 366 73.58 18.51 77.79
C GLU A 366 73.79 19.67 78.77
N GLU A 367 72.81 20.57 78.91
CA GLU A 367 72.86 21.69 79.87
C GLU A 367 72.75 21.23 81.35
N LYS A 368 72.19 20.03 81.58
CA LYS A 368 72.10 19.40 82.91
C LYS A 368 73.42 18.71 83.32
N LYS A 369 74.12 18.05 82.38
CA LYS A 369 75.40 17.35 82.63
C LYS A 369 76.59 18.30 82.82
N ALA A 370 76.56 19.50 82.23
CA ALA A 370 77.63 20.50 82.39
C ALA A 370 77.69 21.14 83.80
N LYS A 371 76.55 21.29 84.49
CA LYS A 371 76.49 21.87 85.86
C LYS A 371 76.99 20.92 86.95
N GLU A 372 76.93 19.61 86.74
CA GLU A 372 77.30 18.58 87.72
C GLU A 372 78.81 18.25 87.70
N LEU A 373 79.47 18.42 86.55
CA LEU A 373 80.90 18.18 86.37
C LEU A 373 81.79 19.31 86.94
N GLU A 374 81.33 20.57 86.89
CA GLU A 374 82.06 21.74 87.43
C GLU A 374 82.16 21.71 88.97
N ALA A 375 81.13 21.23 89.66
CA ALA A 375 81.11 21.15 91.12
C ALA A 375 82.14 20.15 91.68
N ASN A 376 82.35 19.02 90.99
CA ASN A 376 83.28 17.97 91.42
C ASN A 376 84.76 18.35 91.19
N TYR A 377 85.05 19.11 90.12
CA TYR A 377 86.40 19.60 89.82
C TYR A 377 86.92 20.54 90.92
N GLN A 378 86.10 21.49 91.37
CA GLN A 378 86.49 22.48 92.40
C GLN A 378 86.80 21.85 93.77
N ALA A 379 86.14 20.74 94.12
CA ALA A 379 86.37 20.04 95.38
C ALA A 379 87.74 19.31 95.42
N ALA A 380 88.16 18.71 94.30
CA ALA A 380 89.43 17.98 94.20
C ALA A 380 90.66 18.91 94.27
N ILE A 381 90.58 20.09 93.63
CA ILE A 381 91.63 21.12 93.67
C ILE A 381 91.89 21.59 95.11
N LYS A 382 90.83 21.86 95.87
CA LYS A 382 90.93 22.32 97.26
C LYS A 382 91.65 21.32 98.18
N ALA A 383 91.46 20.02 97.96
CA ALA A 383 92.13 18.97 98.72
C ALA A 383 93.61 18.82 98.33
N ALA A 384 93.92 18.94 97.04
CA ALA A 384 95.29 18.84 96.53
C ALA A 384 96.20 19.96 97.03
N ASP A 385 95.70 21.21 97.01
CA ASP A 385 96.43 22.38 97.51
C ASP A 385 96.77 22.29 99.00
N ALA A 386 95.90 21.65 99.79
CA ALA A 386 96.14 21.43 101.22
C ALA A 386 97.29 20.43 101.47
N ALA A 387 97.38 19.35 100.69
CA ALA A 387 98.43 18.34 100.81
C ALA A 387 99.81 18.86 100.36
N PHE A 388 99.85 19.64 99.28
CA PHE A 388 101.10 20.22 98.75
C PHE A 388 101.74 21.19 99.73
N LYS A 389 100.94 22.08 100.36
CA LYS A 389 101.41 22.98 101.43
C LYS A 389 101.95 22.23 102.66
N GLY A 390 101.61 20.95 102.83
CA GLY A 390 102.07 20.08 103.91
C GLY A 390 103.38 19.31 103.64
N ALA A 391 104.07 19.55 102.51
CA ALA A 391 105.30 18.86 102.09
C ALA A 391 105.17 17.33 101.93
N LYS A 392 103.94 16.83 101.78
CA LYS A 392 103.65 15.42 101.50
C LYS A 392 103.65 15.20 99.99
N TYR A 393 104.83 15.18 99.39
CA TYR A 393 104.98 15.25 97.93
C TYR A 393 104.28 14.11 97.18
N GLU A 394 104.29 12.88 97.69
CA GLU A 394 103.55 11.77 97.09
C GLU A 394 102.01 11.87 97.28
N GLU A 395 101.54 12.44 98.41
CA GLU A 395 100.09 12.63 98.69
C GLU A 395 99.50 13.77 97.85
N ALA A 396 100.23 14.88 97.73
CA ALA A 396 99.89 15.99 96.85
C ALA A 396 99.87 15.56 95.36
N ARG A 397 100.83 14.72 94.94
CA ARG A 397 100.86 14.13 93.60
C ARG A 397 99.57 13.36 93.32
N THR A 398 99.07 12.62 94.30
CA THR A 398 97.83 11.84 94.15
C THR A 398 96.61 12.74 93.95
N LYS A 399 96.45 13.79 94.76
CA LYS A 399 95.27 14.66 94.70
C LYS A 399 95.24 15.59 93.48
N TYR A 400 96.39 16.09 93.00
CA TYR A 400 96.42 16.82 91.72
C TYR A 400 96.15 15.90 90.52
N ASN A 401 96.58 14.64 90.59
CA ASN A 401 96.21 13.64 89.57
C ASN A 401 94.71 13.31 89.60
N GLU A 402 94.05 13.28 90.77
CA GLU A 402 92.59 13.15 90.86
C GLU A 402 91.86 14.34 90.17
N ALA A 403 92.32 15.57 90.38
CA ALA A 403 91.75 16.75 89.74
C ALA A 403 91.96 16.77 88.21
N LEU A 404 93.12 16.29 87.73
CA LEU A 404 93.37 16.04 86.30
C LEU A 404 92.55 14.87 85.76
N GLY A 405 92.14 13.92 86.60
CA GLY A 405 91.18 12.89 86.24
C GLY A 405 89.79 13.45 85.90
N ILE A 406 89.42 14.60 86.49
CA ILE A 406 88.13 15.27 86.26
C ILE A 406 88.23 16.28 85.10
N LYS A 407 89.31 17.08 85.03
CA LYS A 407 89.62 17.94 83.89
C LYS A 407 91.11 17.82 83.48
N PRO A 408 91.44 16.96 82.49
CA PRO A 408 92.82 16.58 82.15
C PRO A 408 93.71 17.67 81.54
N LYS A 409 93.15 18.82 81.16
CA LYS A 409 93.84 19.89 80.44
C LYS A 409 94.01 21.17 81.26
N GLU A 410 93.65 21.12 82.53
CA GLU A 410 93.74 22.28 83.41
C GLU A 410 95.18 22.49 83.84
N LYS A 411 95.67 23.71 83.63
CA LYS A 411 97.06 24.09 83.85
C LYS A 411 97.46 24.04 85.34
N TYR A 412 96.51 24.33 86.23
CA TYR A 412 96.79 24.52 87.64
C TYR A 412 97.29 23.24 88.35
N PRO A 413 96.65 22.06 88.23
CA PRO A 413 97.20 20.81 88.77
C PRO A 413 98.52 20.34 88.13
N THR A 414 98.69 20.58 86.82
CA THR A 414 99.89 20.13 86.09
C THR A 414 101.15 20.89 86.53
N ASP A 415 101.04 22.19 86.77
CA ASP A 415 102.15 23.00 87.28
C ASP A 415 102.63 22.53 88.68
N GLN A 416 101.71 22.04 89.52
CA GLN A 416 102.03 21.59 90.88
C GLN A 416 102.68 20.20 90.91
N LEU A 417 102.39 19.33 89.94
CA LEU A 417 103.05 18.02 89.76
C LEU A 417 104.51 18.17 89.31
N ALA A 418 104.80 19.09 88.39
CA ALA A 418 106.16 19.33 87.89
C ALA A 418 107.12 19.84 88.99
N ALA A 419 106.61 20.52 90.01
CA ALA A 419 107.39 20.93 91.18
C ALA A 419 107.81 19.75 92.07
N ILE A 420 107.06 18.64 92.05
CA ILE A 420 107.31 17.43 92.85
C ILE A 420 108.42 16.58 92.22
N ASP A 421 108.37 16.35 90.91
CA ASP A 421 109.27 15.41 90.21
C ASP A 421 110.74 15.86 90.13
N LYS A 422 111.00 17.18 90.12
CA LYS A 422 112.36 17.73 90.10
C LYS A 422 113.20 17.35 91.34
N LYS A 423 112.58 16.95 92.44
CA LYS A 423 113.28 16.60 93.68
C LYS A 423 113.75 15.14 93.78
N LEU A 424 113.32 14.25 92.88
CA LEU A 424 113.56 12.80 93.01
C LEU A 424 114.62 12.22 92.03
N ALA A 425 115.03 12.94 90.97
CA ALA A 425 115.80 12.37 89.86
C ALA A 425 117.35 12.55 89.89
N GLU A 426 117.93 13.19 90.91
CA GLU A 426 119.37 13.55 90.93
C GLU A 426 120.33 12.41 91.32
N LEU A 427 119.84 11.19 91.64
CA LEU A 427 120.59 10.19 92.42
C LEU A 427 121.09 8.92 91.70
N ALA A 428 120.82 8.65 90.41
CA ALA A 428 120.90 7.25 89.90
C ALA A 428 121.70 6.94 88.60
N ALA A 429 122.48 7.84 87.98
CA ALA A 429 122.84 7.67 86.55
C ALA A 429 124.26 7.17 86.13
N GLN A 430 125.23 6.83 87.00
CA GLN A 430 126.65 6.83 86.57
C GLN A 430 127.41 5.50 86.31
N ALA A 431 126.89 4.29 86.49
CA ALA A 431 127.79 3.10 86.65
C ALA A 431 127.94 2.05 85.51
N GLU A 432 127.08 1.93 84.50
CA GLU A 432 126.91 0.60 83.83
C GLU A 432 127.42 0.47 82.36
N ALA A 433 128.13 1.43 81.75
CA ALA A 433 128.18 1.49 80.28
C ALA A 433 129.34 0.76 79.54
N GLU A 434 130.48 0.41 80.13
CA GLU A 434 131.72 0.31 79.31
C GLU A 434 132.26 -1.09 78.94
N LYS A 435 131.67 -2.21 79.40
CA LYS A 435 132.31 -3.55 79.27
C LYS A 435 131.89 -4.41 78.06
N LYS A 436 130.82 -4.08 77.32
CA LYS A 436 130.14 -5.06 76.44
C LYS A 436 130.44 -5.00 74.93
N ALA A 437 131.31 -4.11 74.45
CA ALA A 437 131.36 -3.77 73.02
C ALA A 437 132.37 -4.57 72.15
N GLN A 438 133.36 -5.28 72.71
CA GLN A 438 134.51 -5.76 71.92
C GLN A 438 134.42 -7.20 71.35
N GLU A 439 133.53 -8.08 71.83
CA GLU A 439 133.52 -9.50 71.43
C GLU A 439 132.64 -9.83 70.19
N LEU A 440 131.82 -8.89 69.70
CA LEU A 440 130.76 -9.18 68.72
C LEU A 440 131.19 -9.10 67.24
N GLU A 441 132.31 -8.44 66.92
CA GLU A 441 132.65 -8.06 65.53
C GLU A 441 133.23 -9.22 64.70
N ALA A 442 133.90 -10.20 65.32
CA ALA A 442 134.68 -11.22 64.60
C ALA A 442 133.84 -12.32 63.92
N SER A 443 132.67 -12.67 64.46
CA SER A 443 131.87 -13.82 63.98
C SER A 443 131.07 -13.52 62.71
N TYR A 444 130.85 -12.25 62.37
CA TYR A 444 129.95 -11.83 61.30
C TYR A 444 130.55 -12.02 59.89
N GLN A 445 131.85 -11.77 59.75
CA GLN A 445 132.53 -11.74 58.44
C GLN A 445 132.65 -13.12 57.77
N ALA A 446 132.62 -14.22 58.54
CA ALA A 446 132.79 -15.57 57.99
C ALA A 446 131.54 -16.10 57.25
N ALA A 447 130.33 -15.77 57.73
CA ALA A 447 129.08 -16.31 57.21
C ALA A 447 128.70 -15.71 55.83
N ILE A 448 129.03 -14.44 55.60
CA ILE A 448 128.74 -13.72 54.34
C ILE A 448 129.41 -14.40 53.14
N LYS A 449 130.67 -14.80 53.30
CA LYS A 449 131.49 -15.37 52.21
C LYS A 449 130.93 -16.68 51.66
N ALA A 450 130.32 -17.51 52.50
CA ALA A 450 129.74 -18.80 52.09
C ALA A 450 128.42 -18.62 51.32
N ALA A 451 127.62 -17.64 51.71
CA ALA A 451 126.31 -17.40 51.10
C ALA A 451 126.38 -16.90 49.65
N ASP A 452 127.34 -16.02 49.37
CA ASP A 452 127.55 -15.47 48.03
C ASP A 452 127.98 -16.52 46.99
N ALA A 453 128.68 -17.57 47.42
CA ALA A 453 129.13 -18.65 46.54
C ALA A 453 127.96 -19.52 46.05
N ALA A 454 127.03 -19.88 46.94
CA ALA A 454 125.86 -20.69 46.62
C ALA A 454 124.85 -19.94 45.73
N PHE A 455 124.68 -18.62 45.92
CA PHE A 455 123.77 -17.81 45.11
C PHE A 455 124.20 -17.74 43.64
N LYS A 456 125.51 -17.57 43.38
CA LYS A 456 126.07 -17.56 42.02
C LYS A 456 125.96 -18.92 41.30
N GLY A 457 125.88 -20.01 42.05
CA GLY A 457 125.69 -21.37 41.51
C GLY A 457 124.25 -21.73 41.16
N ALA A 458 123.30 -20.79 41.27
CA ALA A 458 121.86 -21.00 41.09
C ALA A 458 121.24 -22.06 42.03
N GLN A 459 121.91 -22.36 43.15
CA GLN A 459 121.42 -23.24 44.21
C GLN A 459 120.61 -22.40 45.21
N TYR A 460 119.43 -21.96 44.78
CA TYR A 460 118.65 -20.92 45.46
C TYR A 460 118.26 -21.28 46.92
N ASP A 461 117.93 -22.53 47.21
CA ASP A 461 117.62 -22.98 48.58
C ASP A 461 118.85 -23.04 49.50
N GLU A 462 120.01 -23.41 48.93
CA GLU A 462 121.28 -23.48 49.66
C GLU A 462 121.82 -22.07 49.96
N ALA A 463 121.72 -21.15 48.99
CA ALA A 463 122.05 -19.73 49.16
C ALA A 463 121.20 -19.05 50.24
N ARG A 464 119.89 -19.33 50.26
CA ARG A 464 118.96 -18.82 51.26
C ARG A 464 119.35 -19.24 52.68
N THR A 465 119.78 -20.48 52.86
CA THR A 465 120.20 -21.00 54.17
C THR A 465 121.42 -20.23 54.69
N LYS A 466 122.43 -20.01 53.85
CA LYS A 466 123.68 -19.34 54.24
C LYS A 466 123.55 -17.83 54.49
N TYR A 467 122.67 -17.13 53.78
CA TYR A 467 122.39 -15.72 54.11
C TYR A 467 121.66 -15.55 55.44
N ASN A 468 120.80 -16.50 55.82
CA ASN A 468 120.14 -16.48 57.14
C ASN A 468 121.12 -16.76 58.29
N GLU A 469 122.13 -17.62 58.10
CA GLU A 469 123.21 -17.83 59.07
C GLU A 469 124.00 -16.53 59.36
N ALA A 470 124.21 -15.65 58.36
CA ALA A 470 124.89 -14.38 58.55
C ALA A 470 124.08 -13.34 59.35
N LEU A 471 122.75 -13.32 59.16
CA LEU A 471 121.84 -12.46 59.92
C LEU A 471 121.69 -12.90 61.39
N ALA A 472 121.95 -14.16 61.72
CA ALA A 472 121.95 -14.62 63.10
C ALA A 472 123.07 -13.97 63.95
N VAL A 473 124.17 -13.52 63.31
CA VAL A 473 125.32 -12.90 63.98
C VAL A 473 125.23 -11.37 64.02
N LYS A 474 124.74 -10.74 62.95
CA LYS A 474 124.35 -9.31 62.94
C LYS A 474 122.97 -9.16 62.29
N PRO A 475 121.90 -9.09 63.08
CA PRO A 475 120.52 -9.11 62.58
C PRO A 475 120.09 -7.90 61.76
N LYS A 476 120.89 -6.82 61.73
CA LYS A 476 120.55 -5.54 61.10
C LYS A 476 121.33 -5.27 59.80
N GLU A 477 122.08 -6.25 59.33
CA GLU A 477 122.97 -6.06 58.19
C GLU A 477 122.22 -6.18 56.88
N LYS A 478 122.37 -5.16 56.04
CA LYS A 478 121.55 -4.98 54.84
C LYS A 478 121.86 -6.03 53.76
N TYR A 479 123.12 -6.45 53.66
CA TYR A 479 123.62 -7.23 52.53
C TYR A 479 122.97 -8.63 52.41
N PRO A 480 122.91 -9.49 53.46
CA PRO A 480 122.19 -10.76 53.38
C PRO A 480 120.69 -10.62 53.13
N THR A 481 120.07 -9.58 53.69
CA THR A 481 118.63 -9.32 53.55
C THR A 481 118.25 -8.99 52.10
N ASP A 482 119.08 -8.22 51.40
CA ASP A 482 118.87 -7.89 49.99
C ASP A 482 118.99 -9.12 49.07
N GLN A 483 119.92 -10.03 49.36
CA GLN A 483 120.14 -11.24 48.55
C GLN A 483 119.04 -12.29 48.73
N LEU A 484 118.48 -12.41 49.94
CA LEU A 484 117.29 -13.22 50.19
C LEU A 484 116.07 -12.74 49.38
N ALA A 485 115.86 -11.44 49.28
CA ALA A 485 114.79 -10.86 48.46
C ALA A 485 114.98 -11.13 46.95
N ALA A 486 116.24 -11.17 46.48
CA ALA A 486 116.56 -11.53 45.09
C ALA A 486 116.27 -13.01 44.77
N ILE A 487 116.49 -13.92 45.73
CA ILE A 487 116.14 -15.34 45.64
C ILE A 487 114.62 -15.53 45.55
N ASP A 488 113.87 -14.90 46.44
CA ASP A 488 112.40 -15.02 46.49
C ASP A 488 111.73 -14.52 45.19
N LYS A 489 112.28 -13.47 44.57
CA LYS A 489 111.81 -12.98 43.27
C LYS A 489 111.99 -13.99 42.14
N LYS A 490 113.10 -14.75 42.11
CA LYS A 490 113.37 -15.74 41.06
C LYS A 490 112.58 -17.03 41.18
N LEU A 491 112.25 -17.45 42.40
CA LEU A 491 111.35 -18.58 42.63
C LEU A 491 109.90 -18.25 42.23
N THR A 492 109.47 -17.00 42.42
CA THR A 492 108.11 -16.54 42.08
C THR A 492 107.88 -16.43 40.56
N GLU A 493 108.89 -16.04 39.77
CA GLU A 493 108.79 -15.93 38.31
C GLU A 493 108.67 -17.29 37.59
N LEU A 494 109.24 -18.37 38.15
CA LEU A 494 109.17 -19.72 37.56
C LEU A 494 107.81 -20.41 37.75
N ALA A 495 107.12 -20.13 38.86
CA ALA A 495 105.80 -20.71 39.17
C ALA A 495 104.65 -20.09 38.34
N ALA A 496 104.73 -18.80 38.02
CA ALA A 496 103.68 -18.09 37.27
C ALA A 496 103.57 -18.51 35.79
N LYS A 497 104.68 -18.98 35.18
CA LYS A 497 104.71 -19.39 33.76
C LYS A 497 104.05 -20.75 33.52
N ALA A 498 104.13 -21.68 34.47
CA ALA A 498 103.54 -23.02 34.34
C ALA A 498 102.00 -23.03 34.46
N GLU A 499 101.43 -22.12 35.25
CA GLU A 499 99.98 -22.05 35.49
C GLU A 499 99.19 -21.39 34.33
N ALA A 500 99.85 -20.53 33.54
CA ALA A 500 99.25 -19.87 32.38
C ALA A 500 99.02 -20.84 31.20
N ASP A 501 99.96 -21.78 30.95
CA ASP A 501 99.87 -22.74 29.84
C ASP A 501 98.82 -23.84 30.08
N LYS A 502 98.51 -24.17 31.34
CA LYS A 502 97.45 -25.14 31.69
C LYS A 502 96.04 -24.57 31.44
N LYS A 503 95.80 -23.32 31.84
CA LYS A 503 94.49 -22.64 31.68
C LYS A 503 94.09 -22.43 30.22
N ALA A 504 95.06 -22.25 29.31
CA ALA A 504 94.79 -22.09 27.89
C ALA A 504 94.28 -23.39 27.22
N LYS A 505 94.78 -24.57 27.63
CA LYS A 505 94.36 -25.87 27.07
C LYS A 505 93.00 -26.32 27.57
N GLU A 506 92.66 -26.04 28.83
CA GLU A 506 91.36 -26.38 29.43
C GLU A 506 90.21 -25.57 28.80
N LEU A 507 90.47 -24.31 28.42
CA LEU A 507 89.50 -23.43 27.76
C LEU A 507 89.13 -23.90 26.34
N ASP A 508 90.11 -24.35 25.56
CA ASP A 508 89.88 -24.86 24.21
C ASP A 508 89.09 -26.17 24.21
N ALA A 509 89.36 -27.07 25.15
CA ALA A 509 88.61 -28.31 25.31
C ALA A 509 87.14 -28.07 25.70
N ALA A 510 86.90 -27.14 26.62
CA ALA A 510 85.55 -26.77 27.05
C ALA A 510 84.73 -26.14 25.92
N TYR A 511 85.34 -25.29 25.10
CA TYR A 511 84.67 -24.68 23.94
C TYR A 511 84.23 -25.73 22.91
N LEU A 512 85.10 -26.68 22.56
CA LEU A 512 84.78 -27.73 21.59
C LEU A 512 83.67 -28.67 22.08
N ALA A 513 83.65 -29.01 23.37
CA ALA A 513 82.59 -29.82 23.97
C ALA A 513 81.23 -29.10 23.90
N ALA A 514 81.17 -27.81 24.23
CA ALA A 514 79.94 -27.02 24.16
C ALA A 514 79.37 -26.93 22.74
N ILE A 515 80.24 -26.84 21.71
CA ILE A 515 79.84 -26.87 20.31
C ILE A 515 79.28 -28.23 19.90
N ALA A 516 79.93 -29.33 20.30
CA ALA A 516 79.46 -30.68 19.96
C ALA A 516 78.06 -30.98 20.56
N ASP A 517 77.84 -30.58 21.82
CA ASP A 517 76.53 -30.71 22.47
C ASP A 517 75.46 -29.84 21.80
N ALA A 518 75.83 -28.60 21.42
CA ALA A 518 74.92 -27.67 20.75
C ALA A 518 74.47 -28.20 19.38
N ASP A 519 75.41 -28.72 18.58
CA ASP A 519 75.13 -29.30 17.26
C ASP A 519 74.25 -30.56 17.37
N ALA A 520 74.47 -31.39 18.40
CA ALA A 520 73.64 -32.58 18.65
C ALA A 520 72.19 -32.20 19.02
N ALA A 521 72.01 -31.21 19.91
CA ALA A 521 70.69 -30.69 20.25
C ALA A 521 70.01 -30.02 19.04
N PHE A 522 70.77 -29.31 18.20
CA PHE A 522 70.24 -28.68 16.99
C PHE A 522 69.70 -29.71 15.99
N ARG A 523 70.42 -30.82 15.76
CA ARG A 523 70.00 -31.91 14.86
C ARG A 523 68.74 -32.65 15.33
N THR A 524 68.49 -32.64 16.64
CA THR A 524 67.30 -33.27 17.24
C THR A 524 66.13 -32.29 17.39
N GLU A 525 66.26 -31.09 16.82
CA GLU A 525 65.29 -29.98 16.92
C GLU A 525 64.98 -29.53 18.36
N ASP A 526 65.84 -29.87 19.33
CA ASP A 526 65.80 -29.34 20.68
C ASP A 526 66.45 -27.95 20.70
N PHE A 527 65.74 -27.00 20.09
CA PHE A 527 66.24 -25.66 19.83
C PHE A 527 66.54 -24.86 21.10
N ASP A 528 65.87 -25.16 22.22
CA ASP A 528 66.12 -24.51 23.50
C ASP A 528 67.45 -24.96 24.11
N ASN A 529 67.72 -26.27 24.11
CA ASN A 529 69.02 -26.79 24.56
C ASN A 529 70.15 -26.42 23.59
N ALA A 530 69.90 -26.47 22.27
CA ALA A 530 70.88 -26.02 21.27
C ALA A 530 71.25 -24.55 21.47
N LYS A 531 70.25 -23.67 21.68
CA LYS A 531 70.48 -22.24 21.96
C LYS A 531 71.26 -22.03 23.25
N LYS A 532 70.95 -22.77 24.31
CA LYS A 532 71.70 -22.72 25.57
C LYS A 532 73.16 -23.09 25.37
N LYS A 533 73.44 -24.19 24.65
CA LYS A 533 74.79 -24.70 24.41
C LYS A 533 75.62 -23.85 23.43
N TYR A 534 75.01 -23.28 22.38
CA TYR A 534 75.72 -22.30 21.54
C TYR A 534 76.03 -20.99 22.27
N ASN A 535 75.15 -20.53 23.17
CA ASN A 535 75.45 -19.38 24.03
C ASN A 535 76.53 -19.70 25.08
N GLU A 536 76.56 -20.93 25.61
CA GLU A 536 77.64 -21.42 26.47
C GLU A 536 78.99 -21.39 25.72
N ALA A 537 79.03 -21.87 24.47
CA ALA A 537 80.22 -21.80 23.62
C ALA A 537 80.66 -20.34 23.32
N LEU A 538 79.74 -19.43 23.05
CA LEU A 538 80.04 -18.00 22.91
C LEU A 538 80.49 -17.35 24.22
N GLY A 539 80.01 -17.83 25.38
CA GLY A 539 80.53 -17.39 26.68
C GLY A 539 82.00 -17.76 26.89
N LEU A 540 82.42 -18.92 26.37
CA LEU A 540 83.81 -19.39 26.42
C LEU A 540 84.70 -18.71 25.37
N LYS A 541 84.19 -18.47 24.16
CA LYS A 541 84.87 -17.72 23.08
C LYS A 541 83.92 -16.74 22.38
N PRO A 542 83.81 -15.48 22.87
CA PRO A 542 82.81 -14.51 22.39
C PRO A 542 82.95 -14.04 20.94
N LYS A 543 84.10 -14.29 20.29
CA LYS A 543 84.39 -13.83 18.93
C LYS A 543 84.19 -14.91 17.86
N GLU A 544 83.76 -16.11 18.24
CA GLU A 544 83.62 -17.23 17.32
C GLU A 544 82.34 -17.14 16.50
N LYS A 545 82.49 -17.24 15.18
CA LYS A 545 81.40 -17.01 14.23
C LYS A 545 80.42 -18.19 14.13
N TYR A 546 80.90 -19.42 14.28
CA TYR A 546 80.10 -20.63 14.10
C TYR A 546 78.88 -20.73 15.05
N PRO A 547 79.03 -20.67 16.39
CA PRO A 547 77.87 -20.70 17.29
C PRO A 547 76.92 -19.51 17.11
N ALA A 548 77.42 -18.32 16.70
CA ALA A 548 76.58 -17.16 16.40
C ALA A 548 75.71 -17.37 15.14
N ASP A 549 76.28 -17.96 14.09
CA ASP A 549 75.54 -18.27 12.85
C ASP A 549 74.47 -19.37 13.12
N GLN A 550 74.77 -20.37 13.96
CA GLN A 550 73.79 -21.41 14.31
C GLN A 550 72.63 -20.90 15.16
N LEU A 551 72.87 -19.96 16.08
CA LEU A 551 71.79 -19.26 16.82
C LEU A 551 70.84 -18.50 15.88
N THR A 552 71.37 -17.95 14.79
CA THR A 552 70.56 -17.29 13.74
C THR A 552 69.72 -18.32 12.98
N ALA A 553 70.28 -19.48 12.65
CA ALA A 553 69.55 -20.58 12.02
C ALA A 553 68.41 -21.13 12.90
N ILE A 554 68.65 -21.30 14.21
CA ILE A 554 67.62 -21.67 15.20
C ILE A 554 66.46 -20.67 15.19
N THR A 555 66.78 -19.38 15.21
CA THR A 555 65.78 -18.30 15.23
C THR A 555 64.87 -18.37 13.99
N LYS A 556 65.44 -18.67 12.82
CA LYS A 556 64.68 -18.85 11.58
C LYS A 556 63.79 -20.11 11.63
N ALA A 557 64.30 -21.24 12.09
CA ALA A 557 63.54 -22.49 12.18
C ALA A 557 62.32 -22.38 13.12
N LEU A 558 62.48 -21.68 14.26
CA LEU A 558 61.37 -21.40 15.18
C LEU A 558 60.31 -20.48 14.56
N ALA A 559 60.71 -19.47 13.79
CA ALA A 559 59.79 -18.59 13.08
C ALA A 559 58.98 -19.33 12.00
N ASP A 560 59.62 -20.22 11.24
CA ASP A 560 58.95 -21.04 10.21
C ASP A 560 57.96 -22.04 10.83
N LYS A 561 58.30 -22.65 11.98
CA LYS A 561 57.40 -23.53 12.75
C LYS A 561 56.19 -22.78 13.32
N ALA A 562 56.40 -21.57 13.84
CA ALA A 562 55.32 -20.71 14.33
C ALA A 562 54.37 -20.28 13.20
N LYS A 563 54.91 -19.95 12.02
CA LYS A 563 54.10 -19.58 10.86
C LYS A 563 53.21 -20.74 10.38
N LYS A 564 53.74 -21.96 10.31
CA LYS A 564 52.95 -23.15 9.93
C LYS A 564 51.84 -23.46 10.93
N ALA A 565 52.12 -23.36 12.24
CA ALA A 565 51.11 -23.56 13.28
C ALA A 565 49.97 -22.52 13.21
N GLU A 566 50.29 -21.26 12.85
CA GLU A 566 49.29 -20.21 12.67
C GLU A 566 48.44 -20.44 11.40
N GLU A 567 49.03 -20.90 10.30
CA GLU A 567 48.29 -21.27 9.08
C GLU A 567 47.30 -22.43 9.33
N GLU A 568 47.70 -23.43 10.12
CA GLU A 568 46.84 -24.55 10.54
C GLU A 568 45.72 -24.08 11.50
N ARG A 569 46.03 -23.19 12.45
CA ARG A 569 45.03 -22.58 13.35
C ARG A 569 43.98 -21.78 12.58
N LEU A 570 44.41 -20.97 11.61
CA LEU A 570 43.52 -20.17 10.76
C LEU A 570 42.69 -21.04 9.79
N ALA A 571 43.20 -22.21 9.38
CA ALA A 571 42.41 -23.18 8.64
C ALA A 571 41.32 -23.82 9.53
N ALA A 572 41.67 -24.26 10.75
CA ALA A 572 40.71 -24.80 11.71
C ALA A 572 39.64 -23.79 12.13
N GLU A 573 40.00 -22.51 12.30
CA GLU A 573 39.07 -21.43 12.63
C GLU A 573 38.07 -21.17 11.49
N ARG A 574 38.53 -21.21 10.23
CA ARG A 574 37.66 -21.11 9.04
C ARG A 574 36.70 -22.30 8.95
N ASP A 575 37.17 -23.50 9.25
CA ASP A 575 36.35 -24.72 9.25
C ASP A 575 35.26 -24.68 10.33
N ALA A 576 35.62 -24.29 11.55
CA ALA A 576 34.69 -24.13 12.66
C ALA A 576 33.62 -23.05 12.35
N LYS A 577 34.04 -21.91 11.77
CA LYS A 577 33.13 -20.85 11.36
C LYS A 577 32.17 -21.28 10.24
N PHE A 578 32.68 -22.01 9.25
CA PHE A 578 31.87 -22.58 8.19
C PHE A 578 30.80 -23.54 8.77
N GLN A 579 31.21 -24.46 9.64
CA GLN A 579 30.30 -25.43 10.24
C GLN A 579 29.21 -24.75 11.09
N ALA A 580 29.58 -23.76 11.91
CA ALA A 580 28.61 -23.01 12.70
C ALA A 580 27.56 -22.27 11.84
N LEU A 581 27.97 -21.71 10.69
CA LEU A 581 27.06 -21.07 9.75
C LEU A 581 26.11 -22.08 9.09
N VAL A 582 26.62 -23.25 8.69
CA VAL A 582 25.81 -24.34 8.13
C VAL A 582 24.81 -24.87 9.16
N ASP A 583 25.24 -25.13 10.39
CA ASP A 583 24.35 -25.62 11.45
C ASP A 583 23.24 -24.61 11.76
N LYS A 584 23.58 -23.32 11.81
CA LYS A 584 22.60 -22.26 12.02
C LYS A 584 21.63 -22.13 10.84
N ALA A 585 22.15 -22.26 9.61
CA ALA A 585 21.34 -22.23 8.41
C ALA A 585 20.34 -23.40 8.36
N GLU A 586 20.75 -24.61 8.75
CA GLU A 586 19.87 -25.79 8.83
C GLU A 586 18.84 -25.67 9.96
N GLU A 587 19.21 -25.09 11.11
CA GLU A 587 18.26 -24.79 12.19
C GLU A 587 17.15 -23.85 11.70
N LEU A 588 17.52 -22.76 11.00
CA LEU A 588 16.58 -21.80 10.43
C LEU A 588 15.74 -22.43 9.32
N PHE A 589 16.33 -23.31 8.51
CA PHE A 589 15.62 -24.07 7.49
C PHE A 589 14.52 -24.95 8.10
N GLY A 590 14.86 -25.69 9.17
CA GLY A 590 13.90 -26.54 9.89
C GLY A 590 12.78 -25.76 10.59
N LYS A 591 12.99 -24.47 10.87
CA LYS A 591 11.98 -23.53 11.38
C LYS A 591 11.17 -22.84 10.28
N GLU A 592 11.38 -23.21 9.01
CA GLU A 592 10.78 -22.59 7.82
C GLU A 592 11.11 -21.08 7.68
N GLN A 593 12.17 -20.61 8.34
CA GLN A 593 12.71 -19.25 8.20
C GLN A 593 13.63 -19.19 6.99
N TYR A 594 13.05 -19.41 5.82
CA TYR A 594 13.76 -19.60 4.57
C TYR A 594 14.65 -18.41 4.16
N PRO A 595 14.23 -17.14 4.26
CA PRO A 595 15.11 -16.00 3.95
C PRO A 595 16.36 -15.93 4.83
N GLU A 596 16.20 -16.12 6.13
CA GLU A 596 17.28 -16.09 7.12
C GLU A 596 18.21 -17.29 6.97
N SER A 597 17.65 -18.47 6.68
CA SER A 597 18.41 -19.68 6.36
C SER A 597 19.28 -19.49 5.11
N LYS A 598 18.70 -18.93 4.04
CA LYS A 598 19.42 -18.63 2.79
C LYS A 598 20.59 -17.68 3.02
N ALA A 599 20.40 -16.63 3.82
CA ALA A 599 21.47 -15.70 4.18
C ALA A 599 22.63 -16.42 4.90
N LYS A 600 22.33 -17.35 5.82
CA LYS A 600 23.37 -18.12 6.52
C LYS A 600 24.10 -19.12 5.64
N PHE A 601 23.42 -19.78 4.70
CA PHE A 601 24.10 -20.59 3.68
C PHE A 601 24.97 -19.76 2.73
N GLN A 602 24.54 -18.53 2.39
CA GLN A 602 25.36 -17.60 1.59
C GLN A 602 26.60 -17.14 2.36
N GLU A 603 26.46 -16.79 3.64
CA GLU A 603 27.60 -16.49 4.53
C GLU A 603 28.57 -17.67 4.63
N ALA A 604 28.06 -18.91 4.73
CA ALA A 604 28.89 -20.12 4.72
C ALA A 604 29.68 -20.25 3.41
N LEU A 605 29.06 -19.97 2.25
CA LEU A 605 29.74 -19.97 0.95
C LEU A 605 30.77 -18.84 0.78
N VAL A 606 30.66 -17.73 1.52
CA VAL A 606 31.75 -16.74 1.57
C VAL A 606 32.97 -17.30 2.30
N VAL A 607 32.77 -18.12 3.34
CA VAL A 607 33.85 -18.77 4.08
C VAL A 607 34.46 -19.94 3.28
N LYS A 608 33.62 -20.75 2.60
CA LYS A 608 34.04 -21.82 1.69
C LYS A 608 33.19 -21.86 0.41
N PRO A 609 33.62 -21.17 -0.67
CA PRO A 609 32.83 -21.06 -1.92
C PRO A 609 32.63 -22.37 -2.70
N GLY A 610 33.42 -23.39 -2.40
CA GLY A 610 33.41 -24.68 -3.11
C GLY A 610 32.32 -25.66 -2.66
N GLU A 611 31.69 -25.43 -1.52
CA GLU A 611 30.88 -26.45 -0.85
C GLU A 611 29.53 -26.66 -1.54
N ALA A 612 29.20 -27.93 -1.82
CA ALA A 612 28.00 -28.30 -2.58
C ALA A 612 26.72 -28.15 -1.73
N ARG A 613 26.76 -28.61 -0.48
CA ARG A 613 25.57 -28.65 0.39
C ARG A 613 24.90 -27.28 0.60
N PRO A 614 25.61 -26.17 0.91
CA PRO A 614 24.97 -24.86 1.00
C PRO A 614 24.35 -24.39 -0.34
N LYS A 615 24.97 -24.72 -1.49
CA LYS A 615 24.43 -24.36 -2.81
C LYS A 615 23.13 -25.09 -3.10
N GLU A 616 23.10 -26.40 -2.87
CA GLU A 616 21.91 -27.23 -3.03
C GLU A 616 20.77 -26.73 -2.13
N ARG A 617 21.10 -26.38 -0.88
CA ARG A 617 20.08 -25.90 0.07
C ARG A 617 19.51 -24.54 -0.29
N ILE A 618 20.31 -23.62 -0.83
CA ILE A 618 19.82 -22.35 -1.37
C ILE A 618 18.82 -22.57 -2.51
N VAL A 619 19.08 -23.53 -3.41
CA VAL A 619 18.16 -23.87 -4.52
C VAL A 619 16.83 -24.41 -3.97
N GLU A 620 16.88 -25.28 -2.97
CA GLU A 620 15.67 -25.80 -2.33
C GLU A 620 14.87 -24.73 -1.60
N ILE A 621 15.56 -23.82 -0.88
CA ILE A 621 14.94 -22.65 -0.25
C ILE A 621 14.22 -21.80 -1.31
N ASP A 622 14.86 -21.54 -2.45
CA ASP A 622 14.26 -20.74 -3.52
C ASP A 622 13.00 -21.41 -4.10
N ALA A 623 12.99 -22.75 -4.20
CA ALA A 623 11.80 -23.49 -4.60
C ALA A 623 10.67 -23.38 -3.55
N LYS A 624 10.99 -23.46 -2.25
CA LYS A 624 10.02 -23.31 -1.15
C LYS A 624 9.42 -21.90 -1.10
N LEU A 625 10.24 -20.87 -1.28
CA LEU A 625 9.80 -19.48 -1.35
C LEU A 625 8.90 -19.24 -2.57
N ALA A 626 9.23 -19.81 -3.72
CA ALA A 626 8.38 -19.72 -4.91
C ALA A 626 7.02 -20.40 -4.72
N GLU A 627 6.98 -21.54 -4.03
CA GLU A 627 5.74 -22.24 -3.70
C GLU A 627 4.87 -21.44 -2.72
N LEU A 628 5.45 -20.91 -1.65
CA LEU A 628 4.75 -20.02 -0.72
C LEU A 628 4.17 -18.78 -1.42
N ALA A 629 4.93 -18.19 -2.35
CA ALA A 629 4.46 -17.07 -3.15
C ALA A 629 3.27 -17.45 -4.05
N ARG A 630 3.29 -18.64 -4.67
CA ARG A 630 2.16 -19.15 -5.47
C ARG A 630 0.91 -19.39 -4.62
N GLN A 631 1.07 -19.96 -3.42
CA GLN A 631 -0.04 -20.18 -2.50
C GLN A 631 -0.64 -18.85 -2.00
N ALA A 632 0.20 -17.87 -1.68
CA ALA A 632 -0.23 -16.52 -1.31
C ALA A 632 -0.97 -15.82 -2.47
N GLU A 633 -0.49 -15.96 -3.70
CA GLU A 633 -1.15 -15.42 -4.88
C GLU A 633 -2.51 -16.09 -5.15
N ALA A 634 -2.60 -17.41 -5.01
CA ALA A 634 -3.86 -18.16 -5.15
C ALA A 634 -4.88 -17.71 -4.09
N LYS A 635 -4.46 -17.58 -2.83
CA LYS A 635 -5.30 -17.05 -1.74
C LYS A 635 -5.78 -15.64 -2.04
N ARG A 636 -4.90 -14.74 -2.49
CA ARG A 636 -5.26 -13.36 -2.86
C ARG A 636 -6.29 -13.31 -3.99
N LYS A 637 -6.13 -14.16 -5.02
CA LYS A 637 -7.11 -14.27 -6.12
C LYS A 637 -8.48 -14.74 -5.62
N GLN A 638 -8.50 -15.67 -4.67
CA GLN A 638 -9.73 -16.12 -4.03
C GLN A 638 -10.40 -15.00 -3.21
N GLU A 639 -9.64 -14.29 -2.37
CA GLU A 639 -10.13 -13.16 -1.58
C GLU A 639 -10.65 -11.99 -2.46
N GLU A 640 -9.99 -11.71 -3.59
CA GLU A 640 -10.43 -10.70 -4.55
C GLU A 640 -11.74 -11.11 -5.26
N LEU A 641 -11.86 -12.39 -5.62
CA LEU A 641 -13.09 -12.94 -6.20
C LEU A 641 -14.26 -12.89 -5.20
N ASP A 642 -14.00 -13.22 -3.93
CA ASP A 642 -14.98 -13.13 -2.85
C ASP A 642 -15.43 -11.69 -2.60
N ALA A 643 -14.51 -10.73 -2.60
CA ALA A 643 -14.81 -9.30 -2.43
C ALA A 643 -15.65 -8.74 -3.59
N ARG A 644 -15.33 -9.11 -4.83
CA ARG A 644 -16.13 -8.71 -6.02
C ARG A 644 -17.53 -9.30 -5.96
N TYR A 645 -17.65 -10.59 -5.61
CA TYR A 645 -18.95 -11.23 -5.40
C TYR A 645 -19.77 -10.49 -4.34
N ALA A 646 -19.19 -10.22 -3.16
CA ALA A 646 -19.88 -9.52 -2.08
C ALA A 646 -20.35 -8.11 -2.48
N THR A 647 -19.53 -7.39 -3.27
CA THR A 647 -19.86 -6.05 -3.77
C THR A 647 -21.07 -6.10 -4.72
N LEU A 648 -21.08 -7.05 -5.66
CA LEU A 648 -22.20 -7.22 -6.58
C LEU A 648 -23.47 -7.62 -5.86
N ILE A 649 -23.38 -8.52 -4.86
CA ILE A 649 -24.53 -8.89 -4.03
C ILE A 649 -25.09 -7.68 -3.27
N ALA A 650 -24.24 -6.88 -2.60
CA ALA A 650 -24.69 -5.71 -1.88
C ALA A 650 -25.34 -4.64 -2.80
N SER A 651 -24.78 -4.46 -4.00
CA SER A 651 -25.36 -3.58 -5.02
C SER A 651 -26.70 -4.09 -5.53
N ALA A 652 -26.79 -5.39 -5.85
CA ALA A 652 -27.99 -6.04 -6.33
C ALA A 652 -29.12 -6.00 -5.29
N ASP A 653 -28.82 -6.32 -4.02
CA ASP A 653 -29.77 -6.26 -2.90
C ASP A 653 -30.31 -4.84 -2.72
N LYS A 654 -29.43 -3.82 -2.74
CA LYS A 654 -29.83 -2.41 -2.64
C LYS A 654 -30.75 -1.98 -3.79
N GLN A 655 -30.45 -2.43 -5.01
CA GLN A 655 -31.27 -2.12 -6.19
C GLN A 655 -32.61 -2.87 -6.14
N PHE A 656 -32.61 -4.11 -5.64
CA PHE A 656 -33.81 -4.91 -5.41
C PHE A 656 -34.75 -4.23 -4.40
N ASP A 657 -34.22 -3.81 -3.25
CA ASP A 657 -34.96 -3.05 -2.23
C ASP A 657 -35.46 -1.70 -2.76
N GLY A 658 -34.66 -1.06 -3.62
CA GLY A 658 -35.02 0.14 -4.37
C GLY A 658 -36.06 -0.09 -5.49
N LYS A 659 -36.56 -1.32 -5.66
CA LYS A 659 -37.50 -1.75 -6.72
C LYS A 659 -36.98 -1.55 -8.14
N LYS A 660 -35.66 -1.41 -8.30
CA LYS A 660 -34.97 -1.30 -9.59
C LYS A 660 -34.62 -2.69 -10.10
N TYR A 661 -35.66 -3.47 -10.36
CA TYR A 661 -35.55 -4.91 -10.60
C TYR A 661 -34.69 -5.29 -11.80
N ALA A 662 -34.71 -4.51 -12.88
CA ALA A 662 -33.88 -4.78 -14.06
C ALA A 662 -32.37 -4.57 -13.81
N GLU A 663 -32.02 -3.56 -13.02
CA GLU A 663 -30.65 -3.27 -12.61
C GLU A 663 -30.17 -4.37 -11.64
N ALA A 664 -30.99 -4.70 -10.64
CA ALA A 664 -30.67 -5.74 -9.67
C ALA A 664 -30.46 -7.11 -10.34
N LEU A 665 -31.23 -7.41 -11.38
CA LEU A 665 -31.10 -8.65 -12.16
C LEU A 665 -29.74 -8.75 -12.87
N ASN A 666 -29.19 -7.63 -13.35
CA ASN A 666 -27.86 -7.62 -13.98
C ASN A 666 -26.77 -7.88 -12.93
N ASP A 667 -26.81 -7.20 -11.79
CA ASP A 667 -25.81 -7.36 -10.73
C ASP A 667 -25.85 -8.79 -10.12
N TYR A 668 -27.05 -9.37 -9.91
CA TYR A 668 -27.16 -10.78 -9.48
C TYR A 668 -26.68 -11.77 -10.55
N LYS A 669 -26.90 -11.48 -11.83
CA LYS A 669 -26.40 -12.30 -12.93
C LYS A 669 -24.88 -12.28 -12.99
N ASP A 670 -24.27 -11.11 -12.83
CA ASP A 670 -22.82 -10.96 -12.78
C ASP A 670 -22.24 -11.65 -11.54
N ALA A 671 -22.89 -11.53 -10.38
CA ALA A 671 -22.51 -12.28 -9.17
C ALA A 671 -22.61 -13.80 -9.38
N SER A 672 -23.66 -14.28 -10.06
CA SER A 672 -23.83 -15.70 -10.40
C SER A 672 -22.83 -16.19 -11.44
N GLN A 673 -22.24 -15.32 -12.27
CA GLN A 673 -21.14 -15.70 -13.16
C GLN A 673 -19.82 -15.83 -12.40
N LEU A 674 -19.58 -15.00 -11.38
CA LEU A 674 -18.40 -15.10 -10.52
C LEU A 674 -18.42 -16.33 -9.62
N LYS A 675 -19.59 -16.68 -9.07
CA LYS A 675 -19.79 -17.89 -8.25
C LYS A 675 -21.08 -18.64 -8.64
N PRO A 676 -21.03 -19.49 -9.69
CA PRO A 676 -22.21 -20.18 -10.23
C PRO A 676 -22.88 -21.18 -9.28
N THR A 677 -22.17 -21.62 -8.24
CA THR A 677 -22.66 -22.57 -7.25
C THR A 677 -23.37 -21.91 -6.06
N GLU A 678 -23.32 -20.57 -5.96
CA GLU A 678 -23.97 -19.86 -4.86
C GLU A 678 -25.48 -19.71 -5.14
N PRO A 679 -26.36 -20.25 -4.28
CA PRO A 679 -27.80 -20.27 -4.54
C PRO A 679 -28.45 -18.88 -4.43
N TYR A 680 -27.90 -18.00 -3.59
CA TYR A 680 -28.51 -16.71 -3.26
C TYR A 680 -28.83 -15.81 -4.49
N PRO A 681 -27.88 -15.48 -5.38
CA PRO A 681 -28.19 -14.69 -6.58
C PRO A 681 -29.20 -15.39 -7.51
N GLN A 682 -29.16 -16.73 -7.60
CA GLN A 682 -30.10 -17.49 -8.45
C GLN A 682 -31.54 -17.38 -7.95
N GLU A 683 -31.73 -17.54 -6.63
CA GLU A 683 -33.03 -17.38 -5.98
C GLU A 683 -33.58 -15.95 -6.13
N ARG A 684 -32.72 -14.94 -5.98
CA ARG A 684 -33.10 -13.54 -6.14
C ARG A 684 -33.49 -13.19 -7.58
N MET A 685 -32.76 -13.68 -8.56
CA MET A 685 -33.12 -13.53 -9.97
C MET A 685 -34.48 -14.15 -10.30
N ALA A 686 -34.79 -15.32 -9.74
CA ALA A 686 -36.10 -15.97 -9.91
C ALA A 686 -37.23 -15.13 -9.29
N ALA A 687 -37.02 -14.61 -8.07
CA ALA A 687 -37.98 -13.73 -7.40
C ALA A 687 -38.22 -12.42 -8.18
N ILE A 688 -37.16 -11.80 -8.72
CA ILE A 688 -37.27 -10.61 -9.58
C ILE A 688 -38.14 -10.90 -10.80
N ASN A 689 -37.89 -12.01 -11.50
CA ASN A 689 -38.65 -12.35 -12.70
C ASN A 689 -40.15 -12.54 -12.40
N GLN A 690 -40.48 -13.18 -11.27
CA GLN A 690 -41.88 -13.30 -10.83
C GLN A 690 -42.55 -11.93 -10.55
N LEU A 691 -41.83 -10.99 -9.94
CA LEU A 691 -42.34 -9.64 -9.68
C LEU A 691 -42.55 -8.84 -10.98
N LEU A 692 -41.63 -8.96 -11.93
CA LEU A 692 -41.77 -8.31 -13.24
C LEU A 692 -42.96 -8.87 -14.03
N ASP A 693 -43.15 -10.19 -14.01
CA ASP A 693 -44.30 -10.84 -14.64
C ASP A 693 -45.63 -10.43 -14.00
N ALA A 694 -45.68 -10.34 -12.66
CA ALA A 694 -46.86 -9.88 -11.94
C ALA A 694 -47.20 -8.42 -12.31
N LYS A 695 -46.20 -7.54 -12.38
CA LYS A 695 -46.37 -6.13 -12.77
C LYS A 695 -46.81 -5.97 -14.22
N ALA A 696 -46.30 -6.80 -15.13
CA ALA A 696 -46.74 -6.82 -16.52
C ALA A 696 -48.22 -7.23 -16.64
N LYS A 697 -48.66 -8.22 -15.85
CA LYS A 697 -50.07 -8.64 -15.80
C LYS A 697 -50.98 -7.57 -15.22
N GLU A 698 -50.57 -6.89 -14.15
CA GLU A 698 -51.32 -5.78 -13.56
C GLU A 698 -51.49 -4.61 -14.55
N GLN A 699 -50.42 -4.26 -15.28
CA GLN A 699 -50.47 -3.20 -16.29
C GLN A 699 -51.38 -3.58 -17.48
N ALA A 700 -51.28 -4.82 -17.97
CA ALA A 700 -52.14 -5.31 -19.05
C ALA A 700 -53.62 -5.33 -18.63
N GLU A 701 -53.91 -5.67 -17.38
CA GLU A 701 -55.25 -5.64 -16.79
C GLU A 701 -55.80 -4.21 -16.70
N LYS A 702 -54.97 -3.26 -16.27
CA LYS A 702 -55.33 -1.83 -16.23
C LYS A 702 -55.64 -1.28 -17.62
N GLU A 703 -54.82 -1.62 -18.62
CA GLU A 703 -55.04 -1.22 -20.01
C GLU A 703 -56.31 -1.85 -20.59
N ARG A 704 -56.61 -3.10 -20.23
CA ARG A 704 -57.87 -3.77 -20.62
C ARG A 704 -59.08 -3.04 -20.06
N LEU A 705 -59.07 -2.69 -18.77
CA LEU A 705 -60.17 -2.00 -18.11
C LEU A 705 -60.40 -0.60 -18.69
N GLU A 706 -59.34 0.13 -19.03
CA GLU A 706 -59.46 1.44 -19.68
C GLU A 706 -59.99 1.33 -21.11
N ARG A 707 -59.60 0.30 -21.87
CA ARG A 707 -60.22 0.01 -23.18
C ARG A 707 -61.71 -0.31 -23.05
N GLU A 708 -62.08 -1.14 -22.06
CA GLU A 708 -63.49 -1.49 -21.83
C GLU A 708 -64.35 -0.25 -21.50
N LYS A 709 -63.83 0.67 -20.67
CA LYS A 709 -64.50 1.95 -20.39
C LYS A 709 -64.64 2.81 -21.65
N ALA A 710 -63.58 2.93 -22.45
CA ALA A 710 -63.60 3.70 -23.69
C ALA A 710 -64.61 3.14 -24.70
N ASP A 711 -64.70 1.81 -24.81
CA ASP A 711 -65.65 1.13 -25.70
C ASP A 711 -67.11 1.34 -25.24
N LYS A 712 -67.38 1.29 -23.93
CA LYS A 712 -68.71 1.61 -23.37
C LYS A 712 -69.09 3.06 -23.64
N GLU A 713 -68.17 4.01 -23.43
CA GLU A 713 -68.41 5.43 -23.68
C GLU A 713 -68.69 5.71 -25.16
N LYS A 714 -67.94 5.07 -26.06
CA LYS A 714 -68.19 5.15 -27.51
C LYS A 714 -69.58 4.63 -27.87
N ARG A 715 -69.95 3.45 -27.37
CA ARG A 715 -71.24 2.82 -27.66
C ARG A 715 -72.43 3.61 -27.10
N TYR A 716 -72.27 4.18 -25.90
CA TYR A 716 -73.23 5.12 -25.31
C TYR A 716 -73.44 6.32 -26.25
N ASN A 717 -72.37 6.99 -26.68
CA ASN A 717 -72.44 8.15 -27.55
C ASN A 717 -73.08 7.85 -28.93
N GLU A 718 -72.81 6.68 -29.50
CA GLU A 718 -73.45 6.22 -30.75
C GLU A 718 -74.96 6.01 -30.59
N PHE A 719 -75.39 5.39 -29.47
CA PHE A 719 -76.81 5.23 -29.16
C PHE A 719 -77.50 6.58 -28.92
N ILE A 720 -76.87 7.51 -28.20
CA ILE A 720 -77.41 8.86 -28.01
C ILE A 720 -77.54 9.60 -29.34
N ALA A 721 -76.50 9.60 -30.18
CA ALA A 721 -76.53 10.29 -31.47
C ALA A 721 -77.63 9.75 -32.39
N THR A 722 -77.82 8.42 -32.40
CA THR A 722 -78.88 7.76 -33.17
C THR A 722 -80.26 8.08 -32.60
N ALA A 723 -80.44 7.97 -31.28
CA ALA A 723 -81.70 8.25 -30.60
C ALA A 723 -82.13 9.72 -30.75
N ASP A 724 -81.21 10.67 -30.61
CA ASP A 724 -81.44 12.11 -30.82
C ASP A 724 -81.88 12.41 -32.26
N LYS A 725 -81.32 11.69 -33.23
CA LYS A 725 -81.71 11.81 -34.64
C LYS A 725 -83.14 11.33 -34.86
N GLU A 726 -83.50 10.15 -34.34
CA GLU A 726 -84.85 9.59 -34.45
C GLU A 726 -85.88 10.43 -33.69
N PHE A 727 -85.50 10.98 -32.54
CA PHE A 727 -86.33 11.89 -31.76
C PHE A 727 -86.70 13.14 -32.58
N LYS A 728 -85.70 13.76 -33.24
CA LYS A 728 -85.93 14.91 -34.15
C LYS A 728 -86.81 14.55 -35.35
N ALA A 729 -86.70 13.32 -35.86
CA ALA A 729 -87.55 12.81 -36.93
C ALA A 729 -88.98 12.47 -36.46
N LYS A 730 -89.30 12.68 -35.16
CA LYS A 730 -90.55 12.31 -34.49
C LYS A 730 -90.86 10.81 -34.54
N ASN A 731 -89.84 9.99 -34.78
CA ASN A 731 -89.94 8.53 -34.70
C ASN A 731 -89.73 8.08 -33.26
N TYR A 732 -90.72 8.36 -32.42
CA TYR A 732 -90.62 8.22 -30.97
C TYR A 732 -90.38 6.78 -30.51
N ALA A 733 -90.87 5.77 -31.25
CA ALA A 733 -90.60 4.37 -30.94
C ALA A 733 -89.11 4.00 -31.12
N ALA A 734 -88.50 4.43 -32.22
CA ALA A 734 -87.07 4.18 -32.47
C ALA A 734 -86.17 5.00 -31.53
N ALA A 735 -86.55 6.25 -31.25
CA ALA A 735 -85.86 7.10 -30.28
C ALA A 735 -85.90 6.49 -28.87
N THR A 736 -87.05 5.97 -28.43
CA THR A 736 -87.22 5.28 -27.14
C THR A 736 -86.28 4.07 -27.03
N SER A 737 -86.21 3.25 -28.07
CA SER A 737 -85.30 2.10 -28.13
C SER A 737 -83.84 2.55 -28.02
N GLY A 738 -83.42 3.56 -28.79
CA GLY A 738 -82.05 4.07 -28.76
C GLY A 738 -81.63 4.66 -27.41
N TYR A 739 -82.50 5.45 -26.75
CA TYR A 739 -82.21 5.99 -25.41
C TYR A 739 -82.19 4.89 -24.34
N THR A 740 -83.04 3.87 -24.46
CA THR A 740 -83.02 2.70 -23.57
C THR A 740 -81.71 1.92 -23.72
N SER A 741 -81.26 1.65 -24.95
CA SER A 741 -79.96 1.02 -25.19
C SER A 741 -78.78 1.86 -24.71
N ALA A 742 -78.87 3.20 -24.76
CA ALA A 742 -77.86 4.06 -24.15
C ALA A 742 -77.82 3.89 -22.62
N LEU A 743 -78.97 3.81 -21.95
CA LEU A 743 -79.06 3.59 -20.51
C LEU A 743 -78.66 2.16 -20.08
N GLU A 744 -78.80 1.15 -20.93
CA GLU A 744 -78.26 -0.19 -20.68
C GLU A 744 -76.73 -0.20 -20.69
N VAL A 745 -76.11 0.61 -21.55
CA VAL A 745 -74.64 0.76 -21.59
C VAL A 745 -74.14 1.62 -20.43
N LYS A 746 -74.87 2.70 -20.08
CA LYS A 746 -74.52 3.63 -19.01
C LYS A 746 -75.76 4.02 -18.19
N PRO A 747 -76.08 3.24 -17.14
CA PRO A 747 -77.27 3.48 -16.32
C PRO A 747 -77.21 4.82 -15.57
N GLY A 748 -78.36 5.50 -15.45
CA GLY A 748 -78.50 6.73 -14.66
C GLY A 748 -78.13 8.02 -15.39
N GLU A 749 -77.84 7.95 -16.70
CA GLU A 749 -77.53 9.12 -17.51
C GLU A 749 -78.75 10.02 -17.71
N LYS A 750 -78.55 11.33 -17.47
CA LYS A 750 -79.65 12.30 -17.42
C LYS A 750 -80.27 12.56 -18.80
N HIS A 751 -79.45 12.72 -19.83
CA HIS A 751 -79.90 13.05 -21.20
C HIS A 751 -80.89 12.03 -21.80
N PRO A 752 -80.57 10.72 -21.89
CA PRO A 752 -81.54 9.73 -22.39
C PRO A 752 -82.78 9.61 -21.49
N THR A 753 -82.62 9.76 -20.16
CA THR A 753 -83.73 9.72 -19.21
C THR A 753 -84.72 10.87 -19.41
N ASP A 754 -84.21 12.11 -19.52
CA ASP A 754 -85.02 13.31 -19.76
C ASP A 754 -85.73 13.22 -21.13
N ARG A 755 -85.05 12.70 -22.16
CA ARG A 755 -85.64 12.53 -23.49
C ARG A 755 -86.73 11.47 -23.54
N LEU A 756 -86.59 10.37 -22.82
CA LEU A 756 -87.64 9.36 -22.69
C LEU A 756 -88.91 9.95 -22.03
N ALA A 757 -88.75 10.75 -20.97
CA ALA A 757 -89.87 11.44 -20.33
C ALA A 757 -90.53 12.47 -21.26
N GLU A 758 -89.74 13.17 -22.09
CA GLU A 758 -90.26 14.09 -23.09
C GLU A 758 -91.04 13.37 -24.20
N ILE A 759 -90.55 12.22 -24.68
CA ILE A 759 -91.28 11.36 -25.63
C ILE A 759 -92.63 10.95 -25.05
N GLU A 760 -92.67 10.50 -23.79
CA GLU A 760 -93.88 10.07 -23.11
C GLU A 760 -94.92 11.21 -23.04
N ALA A 761 -94.47 12.42 -22.68
CA ALA A 761 -95.32 13.61 -22.66
C ALA A 761 -95.87 13.97 -24.05
N LEU A 762 -95.04 13.88 -25.10
CA LEU A 762 -95.44 14.16 -26.48
C LEU A 762 -96.47 13.15 -27.00
N LEU A 763 -96.30 11.86 -26.69
CA LEU A 763 -97.26 10.82 -27.05
C LEU A 763 -98.59 10.97 -26.31
N ALA A 764 -98.55 11.32 -25.02
CA ALA A 764 -99.76 11.62 -24.24
C ALA A 764 -100.53 12.82 -24.78
N ALA A 765 -99.82 13.90 -25.16
CA ALA A 765 -100.42 15.07 -25.79
C ALA A 765 -101.05 14.75 -27.15
N GLN A 766 -100.42 13.89 -27.95
CA GLN A 766 -100.95 13.43 -29.23
C GLN A 766 -102.24 12.61 -29.04
N ALA A 767 -102.24 11.67 -28.09
CA ALA A 767 -103.43 10.86 -27.78
C ALA A 767 -104.60 11.72 -27.26
N GLU A 768 -104.32 12.76 -26.47
CA GLU A 768 -105.32 13.70 -25.99
C GLU A 768 -105.91 14.55 -27.13
N ALA A 769 -105.06 15.03 -28.05
CA ALA A 769 -105.52 15.76 -29.24
C ALA A 769 -106.40 14.88 -30.14
N ASP A 770 -106.03 13.62 -30.34
CA ASP A 770 -106.81 12.65 -31.10
C ASP A 770 -108.15 12.32 -30.41
N ARG A 771 -108.17 12.24 -29.07
CA ARG A 771 -109.39 12.08 -28.27
C ARG A 771 -110.34 13.27 -28.41
N LEU A 772 -109.83 14.49 -28.26
CA LEU A 772 -110.59 15.73 -28.42
C LEU A 772 -111.19 15.84 -29.82
N LYS A 773 -110.43 15.48 -30.86
CA LYS A 773 -110.92 15.45 -32.24
C LYS A 773 -112.03 14.41 -32.42
N ALA A 774 -111.86 13.20 -31.88
CA ALA A 774 -112.90 12.17 -31.92
C ALA A 774 -114.18 12.59 -31.18
N GLU A 775 -114.04 13.31 -30.08
CA GLU A 775 -115.16 13.86 -29.30
C GLU A 775 -115.88 14.97 -30.07
N GLN A 776 -115.14 15.87 -30.73
CA GLN A 776 -115.71 16.88 -31.63
C GLN A 776 -116.48 16.25 -32.80
N ASP A 777 -115.89 15.24 -33.46
CA ASP A 777 -116.53 14.51 -34.56
C ASP A 777 -117.81 13.77 -34.08
N ALA A 778 -117.80 13.23 -32.86
CA ALA A 778 -118.97 12.60 -32.25
C ALA A 778 -120.07 13.61 -31.89
N ALA A 779 -119.70 14.76 -31.34
CA ALA A 779 -120.63 15.85 -31.02
C ALA A 779 -121.29 16.44 -32.29
N GLU A 780 -120.52 16.58 -33.37
CA GLU A 780 -121.05 17.03 -34.67
C GLU A 780 -122.03 16.01 -35.28
N ARG A 781 -121.72 14.71 -35.20
CA ARG A 781 -122.66 13.65 -35.58
C ARG A 781 -123.95 13.68 -34.76
N ALA A 782 -123.86 13.91 -33.45
CA ALA A 782 -125.03 14.02 -32.58
C ALA A 782 -125.90 15.24 -32.93
N ARG A 783 -125.29 16.41 -33.20
CA ARG A 783 -125.99 17.62 -33.65
C ARG A 783 -126.77 17.37 -34.95
N LEU A 784 -126.13 16.75 -35.94
CA LEU A 784 -126.76 16.42 -37.22
C LEU A 784 -127.91 15.40 -37.05
N GLY A 785 -127.77 14.45 -36.12
CA GLY A 785 -128.83 13.50 -35.77
C GLY A 785 -130.06 14.15 -35.12
N GLU A 786 -129.85 15.10 -34.20
CA GLU A 786 -130.92 15.88 -33.55
C GLU A 786 -131.68 16.75 -34.57
N GLU A 787 -130.96 17.40 -35.49
CA GLU A 787 -131.51 18.24 -36.55
C GLU A 787 -132.36 17.42 -37.53
N ALA A 788 -131.93 16.20 -37.86
CA ALA A 788 -132.71 15.25 -38.65
C ALA A 788 -133.98 14.76 -37.93
N ARG A 789 -133.92 14.52 -36.61
CA ARG A 789 -135.10 14.14 -35.80
C ARG A 789 -136.14 15.26 -35.76
N ARG A 790 -135.72 16.52 -35.53
CA ARG A 790 -136.64 17.68 -35.54
C ARG A 790 -137.33 17.86 -36.88
N LYS A 791 -136.63 17.61 -37.99
CA LYS A 791 -137.22 17.64 -39.33
C LYS A 791 -138.25 16.52 -39.52
N ALA A 792 -137.92 15.29 -39.13
CA ALA A 792 -138.84 14.16 -39.21
C ALA A 792 -140.10 14.34 -38.34
N GLU A 793 -139.95 14.93 -37.16
CA GLU A 793 -141.06 15.25 -36.25
C GLU A 793 -141.96 16.37 -36.83
N ALA A 794 -141.37 17.42 -37.42
CA ALA A 794 -142.13 18.45 -38.12
C ALA A 794 -142.91 17.89 -39.33
N ASP A 795 -142.30 16.99 -40.10
CA ASP A 795 -142.94 16.32 -41.24
C ASP A 795 -144.07 15.38 -40.78
N SER A 796 -143.90 14.67 -39.65
CA SER A 796 -144.94 13.83 -39.03
C SER A 796 -146.14 14.65 -38.54
N ILE A 797 -145.90 15.78 -37.88
CA ILE A 797 -146.96 16.68 -37.41
C ILE A 797 -147.74 17.25 -38.60
N LYS A 798 -147.06 17.58 -39.71
CA LYS A 798 -147.69 18.03 -40.95
C LYS A 798 -148.59 16.93 -41.55
N ALA A 799 -148.07 15.71 -41.67
CA ALA A 799 -148.83 14.56 -42.19
C ALA A 799 -150.05 14.22 -41.31
N ALA A 800 -149.92 14.32 -39.98
CA ALA A 800 -151.03 14.08 -39.05
C ALA A 800 -152.15 15.13 -39.18
N LYS A 801 -151.80 16.41 -39.38
CA LYS A 801 -152.81 17.47 -39.64
C LYS A 801 -153.55 17.24 -40.95
N GLU A 802 -152.83 16.89 -42.02
CA GLU A 802 -153.43 16.61 -43.33
C GLU A 802 -154.36 15.37 -43.28
N ALA A 803 -154.00 14.34 -42.51
CA ALA A 803 -154.84 13.16 -42.30
C ALA A 803 -156.11 13.47 -41.49
N ALA A 804 -155.99 14.27 -40.42
CA ALA A 804 -157.14 14.69 -39.61
C ALA A 804 -158.15 15.54 -40.40
N GLU A 805 -157.66 16.40 -41.29
CA GLU A 805 -158.50 17.24 -42.14
C GLU A 805 -159.24 16.42 -43.22
N ARG A 806 -158.58 15.42 -43.82
CA ARG A 806 -159.23 14.45 -44.71
C ARG A 806 -160.34 13.67 -44.00
N ALA A 807 -160.07 13.16 -42.80
CA ALA A 807 -161.05 12.42 -42.02
C ALA A 807 -162.28 13.27 -41.65
N ARG A 808 -162.08 14.56 -41.34
CA ARG A 808 -163.18 15.51 -41.06
C ARG A 808 -164.07 15.73 -42.28
N LEU A 809 -163.47 15.93 -43.45
CA LEU A 809 -164.19 16.15 -44.72
C LEU A 809 -164.99 14.91 -45.16
N GLU A 810 -164.45 13.71 -44.97
CA GLU A 810 -165.18 12.46 -45.25
C GLU A 810 -166.37 12.24 -44.31
N ALA A 811 -166.23 12.55 -43.03
CA ALA A 811 -167.32 12.45 -42.06
C ALA A 811 -168.47 13.44 -42.38
N GLU A 812 -168.13 14.67 -42.78
CA GLU A 812 -169.13 15.68 -43.16
C GLU A 812 -169.91 15.26 -44.42
N LYS A 813 -169.22 14.67 -45.41
CA LYS A 813 -169.85 14.14 -46.62
C LYS A 813 -170.82 13.00 -46.30
N ARG A 814 -170.41 12.05 -45.45
CA ARG A 814 -171.24 10.90 -45.05
C ARG A 814 -172.54 11.31 -44.35
N ASN A 815 -172.47 12.32 -43.48
CA ASN A 815 -173.65 12.84 -42.78
C ASN A 815 -174.62 13.57 -43.73
N LYS A 816 -174.10 14.32 -44.72
CA LYS A 816 -174.94 14.96 -45.75
C LYS A 816 -175.65 13.94 -46.63
N ASP A 817 -174.95 12.87 -47.03
CA ASP A 817 -175.51 11.81 -47.86
C ASP A 817 -176.60 11.00 -47.12
N GLN A 818 -176.42 10.73 -45.81
CA GLN A 818 -177.45 10.09 -44.99
C GLN A 818 -178.69 10.96 -44.79
N ALA A 819 -178.53 12.26 -44.52
CA ALA A 819 -179.65 13.18 -44.34
C ALA A 819 -180.48 13.36 -45.63
N ALA A 820 -179.82 13.35 -46.80
CA ALA A 820 -180.50 13.44 -48.09
C ALA A 820 -181.35 12.18 -48.41
N ALA A 821 -180.84 10.99 -48.07
CA ALA A 821 -181.56 9.73 -48.30
C ALA A 821 -182.81 9.60 -47.41
N GLU A 822 -182.73 10.06 -46.15
CA GLU A 822 -183.86 10.05 -45.22
C GLU A 822 -184.99 11.00 -45.64
N LEU A 823 -184.64 12.16 -46.22
CA LEU A 823 -185.61 13.13 -46.73
C LEU A 823 -186.34 12.60 -47.98
N GLN A 824 -185.61 11.94 -48.89
CA GLN A 824 -186.16 11.37 -50.11
C GLN A 824 -187.14 10.22 -49.81
N SER A 825 -186.80 9.34 -48.86
CA SER A 825 -187.69 8.23 -48.49
C SER A 825 -189.00 8.73 -47.85
N ARG A 826 -188.94 9.80 -47.05
CA ARG A 826 -190.14 10.43 -46.47
C ARG A 826 -191.01 11.13 -47.52
N TYR A 827 -190.37 11.71 -48.54
CA TYR A 827 -191.09 12.26 -49.69
C TYR A 827 -191.82 11.16 -50.47
N ASP A 828 -191.16 10.02 -50.74
CA ASP A 828 -191.75 8.92 -51.52
C ASP A 828 -192.91 8.21 -50.78
N ASP A 829 -192.84 8.09 -49.45
CA ASP A 829 -193.95 7.57 -48.62
C ASP A 829 -195.12 8.55 -48.52
N ALA A 830 -194.85 9.87 -48.50
CA ALA A 830 -195.89 10.89 -48.53
C ALA A 830 -196.61 10.97 -49.89
N VAL A 831 -195.89 10.79 -51.00
CA VAL A 831 -196.49 10.75 -52.34
C VAL A 831 -197.36 9.51 -52.52
N ARG A 832 -196.90 8.32 -52.05
CA ARG A 832 -197.70 7.09 -52.16
C ARG A 832 -198.96 7.09 -51.30
N SER A 833 -198.92 7.73 -50.13
CA SER A 833 -200.10 7.90 -49.28
C SER A 833 -201.08 8.96 -49.82
N ALA A 834 -200.60 9.95 -50.59
CA ALA A 834 -201.43 10.96 -51.25
C ALA A 834 -202.10 10.49 -52.56
N ASP A 835 -201.48 9.58 -53.32
CA ASP A 835 -201.96 9.19 -54.67
C ASP A 835 -203.06 8.09 -54.69
N ALA A 836 -203.29 7.38 -53.58
CA ALA A 836 -204.33 6.34 -53.49
C ALA A 836 -205.58 6.77 -52.70
N ALA A 837 -205.46 7.74 -51.79
CA ALA A 837 -206.62 8.44 -51.20
C ALA A 837 -207.44 9.21 -52.26
N PHE A 838 -206.91 9.40 -53.48
CA PHE A 838 -207.56 10.10 -54.59
C PHE A 838 -208.44 9.21 -55.49
N LYS A 839 -208.55 7.88 -55.25
CA LYS A 839 -209.36 6.96 -56.09
C LYS A 839 -210.68 6.45 -55.46
N GLU A 840 -211.10 6.92 -54.29
CA GLU A 840 -212.34 6.50 -53.60
C GLU A 840 -213.47 7.57 -53.47
N ARG A 841 -213.51 8.60 -54.34
CA ARG A 841 -214.66 9.52 -54.47
C ARG A 841 -215.13 9.65 -55.94
N ALA A 842 -216.44 9.78 -56.11
CA ALA A 842 -217.09 10.13 -57.36
C ALA A 842 -216.68 11.52 -57.90
N TRP A 843 -217.06 11.76 -59.16
CA TRP A 843 -217.48 13.06 -59.66
C TRP A 843 -218.33 13.86 -58.62
N GLU A 844 -218.16 15.20 -58.54
CA GLU A 844 -218.92 16.22 -57.76
C GLU A 844 -218.83 16.29 -56.20
N ALA A 845 -218.87 17.55 -55.72
CA ALA A 845 -218.93 18.16 -54.36
C ALA A 845 -217.67 18.22 -53.47
#